data_AF-A0A1B8QLV9-F1
#
_entry.id   AF-A0A1B8QLV9-F1
#
_cell.length_a   1.000
_cell.length_b   1.000
_cell.length_c   1.000
_cell.angle_alpha   90.00
_cell.angle_beta   90.00
_cell.angle_gamma   90.00
#
_symmetry.space_group_name_H-M   'P 1'
#
loop_
_entity.id
_entity.type
_entity.pdbx_description
1 polymer ?
#
loop_
_entity_poly.entity_id
_entity_poly.type
_entity_poly.pdbx_seq_one_letter_code
_entity_poly.pdbx_strand_id
1 'polypeptide(L)'
;MGCFWNNMKDLQFIDLFAGIGGFHLALNSFGARCVFASEKDAHARKTYSHNFDTQYFEFNDDIRKISPDQIPRHDILCAGFPCQPFSQAGLKKGFDDGEDSERGNLFYCILDIIEAKRPKAFILENVRHLIAHDNGKTFAVIENLLKNAGYTVYHQVLKASDYNIPQHRPRVFIVGFRNADKLPPFQFPPKIPLTYTMSDIWQGHCEKKIGFTLRVGGKGSNINDRRNWEFYRVDGEVKRISIDEGKKMMAFPENYHFPVSKTQAMKQLGNSVCVEVVRQVAKTVIDYLNNHQDFFNESSEIVVKRNKGELSEIYALCKVIFEQDIHYGDLNAKLTDDYIRVLKIHTKHSHIDLKKSHMIIYGKNGMQHAYMLSDFITQNELNHILGEIKNGKSTFSIKTLNDKVALLGLQKTKGTSLQKGDIVLSFDEKGQIFSQQNTSIKSFLGHSPTLVNASQATNFIYKIQNIKADDMTKINAVDTRAKIKDRLQKITDLGGVLIFERCENPVYESTLRKVDSRMPEILADALLAFFKKQINHHLISYPNEKIVDLEEKEQIHCRLKDFVKASILGIFPTYEWNGHLTANAILLINETGELVFYHTNKDAVLKDFFYKNTIFDTPSSSRHRFGLVYQENNQFYFKLNLQLRLKK
;
A
#
# COMPACT_ATOMS: atom_id res chain seq x y z
N MET A 1 -44.91 -16.20 0.56
CA MET A 1 -43.45 -16.36 0.81
C MET A 1 -42.75 -15.13 0.24
N GLY A 2 -42.48 -14.14 1.10
CA GLY A 2 -41.85 -12.86 0.72
C GLY A 2 -40.33 -13.03 0.53
N CYS A 3 -39.79 -12.49 -0.55
CA CYS A 3 -38.46 -12.80 -1.06
C CYS A 3 -37.41 -11.78 -0.57
N PHE A 4 -36.33 -12.28 0.04
CA PHE A 4 -35.21 -11.58 0.72
C PHE A 4 -34.28 -10.74 -0.18
N TRP A 5 -34.78 -9.87 -1.07
CA TRP A 5 -33.96 -9.16 -2.08
C TRP A 5 -33.53 -7.72 -1.72
N ASN A 6 -33.57 -7.30 -0.44
CA ASN A 6 -33.35 -5.88 -0.09
C ASN A 6 -31.96 -5.49 0.46
N ASN A 7 -31.01 -6.41 0.71
CA ASN A 7 -29.69 -6.06 1.28
C ASN A 7 -28.50 -6.08 0.30
N MET A 8 -28.70 -6.34 -1.00
CA MET A 8 -27.57 -6.54 -1.95
C MET A 8 -27.01 -5.25 -2.58
N LYS A 9 -27.71 -4.10 -2.47
CA LYS A 9 -27.44 -2.90 -3.29
C LYS A 9 -26.33 -1.96 -2.79
N ASP A 10 -25.72 -2.23 -1.63
CA ASP A 10 -24.84 -1.24 -0.97
C ASP A 10 -23.36 -1.65 -0.83
N LEU A 11 -22.95 -2.83 -1.30
CA LEU A 11 -21.55 -3.23 -1.23
C LEU A 11 -20.69 -2.43 -2.21
N GLN A 12 -19.61 -1.85 -1.70
CA GLN A 12 -18.61 -1.14 -2.51
C GLN A 12 -17.41 -2.04 -2.80
N PHE A 13 -16.89 -2.02 -4.02
CA PHE A 13 -15.69 -2.77 -4.36
C PHE A 13 -14.67 -1.94 -5.14
N ILE A 14 -13.43 -2.41 -5.13
CA ILE A 14 -12.37 -1.89 -6.00
C ILE A 14 -11.85 -2.98 -6.94
N ASP A 15 -11.45 -2.59 -8.14
CA ASP A 15 -10.99 -3.46 -9.23
C ASP A 15 -9.53 -3.14 -9.58
N LEU A 16 -8.59 -3.86 -8.96
CA LEU A 16 -7.16 -3.69 -9.18
C LEU A 16 -6.67 -4.61 -10.31
N PHE A 17 -5.76 -4.11 -11.15
CA PHE A 17 -5.33 -4.82 -12.37
C PHE A 17 -6.56 -5.15 -13.23
N ALA A 18 -7.40 -4.13 -13.41
CA ALA A 18 -8.78 -4.28 -13.85
C ALA A 18 -8.90 -4.92 -15.24
N GLY A 19 -7.88 -4.75 -16.09
CA GLY A 19 -7.89 -5.18 -17.47
C GLY A 19 -9.09 -4.59 -18.20
N ILE A 20 -9.99 -5.48 -18.62
CA ILE A 20 -11.26 -5.14 -19.28
C ILE A 20 -12.48 -5.33 -18.36
N GLY A 21 -12.29 -5.40 -17.04
CA GLY A 21 -13.38 -5.36 -16.06
C GLY A 21 -14.16 -6.66 -15.91
N GLY A 22 -13.49 -7.81 -15.96
CA GLY A 22 -14.14 -9.10 -15.68
C GLY A 22 -14.66 -9.21 -14.24
N PHE A 23 -13.92 -8.67 -13.25
CA PHE A 23 -14.40 -8.53 -11.88
C PHE A 23 -15.54 -7.52 -11.78
N HIS A 24 -15.41 -6.37 -12.45
CA HIS A 24 -16.46 -5.37 -12.50
C HIS A 24 -17.79 -5.96 -12.99
N LEU A 25 -17.80 -6.66 -14.14
CA LEU A 25 -19.01 -7.31 -14.66
C LEU A 25 -19.64 -8.29 -13.67
N ALA A 26 -18.81 -9.11 -13.01
CA ALA A 26 -19.29 -10.10 -12.07
C ALA A 26 -19.93 -9.46 -10.84
N LEU A 27 -19.25 -8.52 -10.18
CA LEU A 27 -19.75 -7.89 -8.95
C LEU A 27 -20.93 -6.94 -9.22
N ASN A 28 -20.87 -6.16 -10.31
CA ASN A 28 -21.95 -5.26 -10.68
C ASN A 28 -23.24 -6.02 -11.04
N SER A 29 -23.14 -7.27 -11.53
CA SER A 29 -24.32 -8.12 -11.77
C SER A 29 -25.10 -8.50 -10.50
N PHE A 30 -24.49 -8.35 -9.33
CA PHE A 30 -25.14 -8.51 -8.02
C PHE A 30 -25.54 -7.17 -7.36
N GLY A 31 -25.35 -6.05 -8.05
CA GLY A 31 -25.66 -4.71 -7.53
C GLY A 31 -24.56 -4.08 -6.67
N ALA A 32 -23.38 -4.69 -6.56
CA ALA A 32 -22.23 -4.05 -5.90
C ALA A 32 -21.66 -2.92 -6.78
N ARG A 33 -21.25 -1.81 -6.15
CA ARG A 33 -20.77 -0.60 -6.85
C ARG A 33 -19.26 -0.50 -6.86
N CYS A 34 -18.67 -0.32 -8.05
CA CYS A 34 -17.25 -0.01 -8.17
C CYS A 34 -16.99 1.42 -7.66
N VAL A 35 -15.99 1.59 -6.78
CA VAL A 35 -15.58 2.91 -6.25
C VAL A 35 -14.15 3.29 -6.62
N PHE A 36 -13.37 2.35 -7.17
CA PHE A 36 -12.02 2.60 -7.66
C PHE A 36 -11.60 1.47 -8.60
N ALA A 37 -10.91 1.81 -9.69
CA ALA A 37 -10.25 0.84 -10.55
C ALA A 37 -8.82 1.28 -10.89
N SER A 38 -7.91 0.33 -11.11
CA SER A 38 -6.54 0.62 -11.54
C SER A 38 -6.12 -0.29 -12.70
N GLU A 39 -5.71 0.33 -13.81
CA GLU A 39 -5.22 -0.35 -15.02
C GLU A 39 -4.22 0.53 -15.76
N LYS A 40 -3.03 -0.04 -16.04
CA LYS A 40 -1.88 0.65 -16.65
C LYS A 40 -1.90 0.60 -18.17
N ASP A 41 -2.38 -0.49 -18.78
CA ASP A 41 -2.40 -0.66 -20.23
C ASP A 41 -3.44 0.26 -20.88
N ALA A 42 -2.97 1.22 -21.66
CA ALA A 42 -3.82 2.23 -22.29
C ALA A 42 -4.91 1.64 -23.19
N HIS A 43 -4.67 0.49 -23.84
CA HIS A 43 -5.69 -0.17 -24.65
C HIS A 43 -6.76 -0.82 -23.77
N ALA A 44 -6.38 -1.47 -22.67
CA ALA A 44 -7.31 -2.05 -21.70
C ALA A 44 -8.17 -0.95 -21.06
N ARG A 45 -7.57 0.17 -20.66
CA ARG A 45 -8.30 1.36 -20.19
C ARG A 45 -9.34 1.85 -21.19
N LYS A 46 -8.97 1.94 -22.47
CA LYS A 46 -9.89 2.35 -23.55
C LYS A 46 -11.08 1.41 -23.64
N THR A 47 -10.85 0.10 -23.59
CA THR A 47 -11.92 -0.91 -23.59
C THR A 47 -12.77 -0.82 -22.32
N TYR A 48 -12.16 -0.65 -21.15
CA TYR A 48 -12.84 -0.51 -19.86
C TYR A 48 -13.78 0.71 -19.85
N SER A 49 -13.27 1.90 -20.15
CA SER A 49 -14.05 3.15 -20.19
C SER A 49 -15.16 3.16 -21.25
N HIS A 50 -15.09 2.28 -22.26
CA HIS A 50 -16.15 2.16 -23.24
C HIS A 50 -17.32 1.32 -22.74
N ASN A 51 -17.08 0.36 -21.84
CA ASN A 51 -18.09 -0.58 -21.36
C ASN A 51 -18.62 -0.23 -19.96
N PHE A 52 -17.93 0.64 -19.21
CA PHE A 52 -18.33 1.07 -17.87
C PHE A 52 -18.29 2.59 -17.75
N ASP A 53 -19.22 3.14 -16.97
CA ASP A 53 -19.24 4.56 -16.68
C ASP A 53 -18.17 4.91 -15.64
N THR A 54 -16.99 5.28 -16.13
CA THR A 54 -15.84 5.66 -15.29
C THR A 54 -15.96 7.08 -14.71
N GLN A 55 -17.06 7.80 -14.90
CA GLN A 55 -17.24 9.14 -14.32
C GLN A 55 -17.59 9.09 -12.82
N TYR A 56 -18.14 7.96 -12.35
CA TYR A 56 -18.64 7.81 -10.98
C TYR A 56 -17.62 7.22 -9.98
N PHE A 57 -16.40 6.94 -10.42
CA PHE A 57 -15.32 6.45 -9.57
C PHE A 57 -13.94 6.83 -10.12
N GLU A 58 -12.91 6.77 -9.28
CA GLU A 58 -11.55 7.07 -9.69
C GLU A 58 -10.95 5.92 -10.51
N PHE A 59 -10.48 6.22 -11.72
CA PHE A 59 -9.81 5.26 -12.60
C PHE A 59 -8.31 5.55 -12.72
N ASN A 60 -7.53 5.02 -11.79
CA ASN A 60 -6.09 5.22 -11.66
C ASN A 60 -5.28 4.50 -12.78
N ASP A 61 -4.16 5.09 -13.22
CA ASP A 61 -3.27 4.52 -14.24
C ASP A 61 -2.35 3.43 -13.68
N ASP A 62 -1.56 3.76 -12.67
CA ASP A 62 -0.52 2.90 -12.14
C ASP A 62 -0.65 2.81 -10.63
N ILE A 63 -1.02 1.62 -10.15
CA ILE A 63 -1.22 1.32 -8.73
C ILE A 63 0.02 1.62 -7.87
N ARG A 64 1.20 1.70 -8.48
CA ARG A 64 2.47 2.01 -7.78
C ARG A 64 2.63 3.50 -7.47
N LYS A 65 1.90 4.36 -8.16
CA LYS A 65 1.98 5.83 -8.03
C LYS A 65 0.97 6.41 -7.05
N ILE A 66 -0.03 5.62 -6.65
CA ILE A 66 -1.06 6.06 -5.71
C ILE A 66 -0.75 5.53 -4.31
N SER A 67 -0.87 6.40 -3.31
CA SER A 67 -0.77 5.96 -1.92
C SER A 67 -2.01 5.14 -1.56
N PRO A 68 -1.89 4.01 -0.83
CA PRO A 68 -3.03 3.27 -0.32
C PRO A 68 -4.05 4.15 0.39
N ASP A 69 -3.60 5.22 1.06
CA ASP A 69 -4.45 6.17 1.78
C ASP A 69 -5.43 6.94 0.88
N GLN A 70 -5.08 7.18 -0.38
CA GLN A 70 -5.93 7.90 -1.33
C GLN A 70 -7.08 7.04 -1.88
N ILE A 71 -6.96 5.71 -1.77
CA ILE A 71 -7.97 4.79 -2.32
C ILE A 71 -9.27 4.91 -1.49
N PRO A 72 -10.45 5.03 -2.11
CA PRO A 72 -11.72 5.08 -1.40
C PRO A 72 -11.94 3.87 -0.46
N ARG A 73 -12.73 4.10 0.60
CA ARG A 73 -13.24 2.99 1.43
C ARG A 73 -14.05 2.04 0.55
N HIS A 74 -13.91 0.74 0.80
CA HIS A 74 -14.60 -0.31 0.08
C HIS A 74 -14.81 -1.53 0.97
N ASP A 75 -15.79 -2.37 0.63
CA ASP A 75 -16.09 -3.63 1.32
C ASP A 75 -15.32 -4.81 0.73
N ILE A 76 -15.13 -4.84 -0.60
CA ILE A 76 -14.49 -5.94 -1.31
C ILE A 76 -13.34 -5.43 -2.18
N LEU A 77 -12.16 -6.02 -2.03
CA LEU A 77 -11.02 -5.78 -2.93
C LEU A 77 -10.92 -6.91 -3.96
N CYS A 78 -10.92 -6.58 -5.25
CA CYS A 78 -10.72 -7.55 -6.33
C CYS A 78 -9.37 -7.31 -7.02
N ALA A 79 -8.63 -8.37 -7.33
CA ALA A 79 -7.38 -8.25 -8.07
C ALA A 79 -7.00 -9.51 -8.87
N GLY A 80 -6.92 -9.38 -10.20
CA GLY A 80 -6.33 -10.37 -11.10
C GLY A 80 -4.85 -10.04 -11.37
N PHE A 81 -4.00 -10.22 -10.38
CA PHE A 81 -2.65 -9.65 -10.43
C PHE A 81 -1.70 -10.45 -11.34
N PRO A 82 -0.78 -9.78 -12.08
CA PRO A 82 0.16 -10.46 -12.96
C PRO A 82 1.03 -11.52 -12.25
N CYS A 83 1.11 -12.71 -12.83
CA CYS A 83 1.89 -13.85 -12.31
C CYS A 83 3.41 -13.79 -12.61
N GLN A 84 3.92 -12.66 -13.10
CA GLN A 84 5.13 -12.67 -13.94
C GLN A 84 6.49 -12.55 -13.27
N PRO A 85 6.62 -12.53 -11.94
CA PRO A 85 7.82 -13.05 -11.31
C PRO A 85 7.66 -14.48 -10.73
N PHE A 86 6.62 -15.23 -11.11
CA PHE A 86 6.32 -16.57 -10.52
C PHE A 86 6.09 -17.70 -11.53
N SER A 87 6.63 -17.64 -12.76
CA SER A 87 6.46 -18.71 -13.76
C SER A 87 7.78 -19.24 -14.33
N GLN A 88 7.98 -20.56 -14.20
CA GLN A 88 9.12 -21.37 -14.67
C GLN A 88 9.44 -21.35 -16.19
N ALA A 89 8.85 -20.50 -17.01
CA ALA A 89 9.06 -20.51 -18.47
C ALA A 89 9.88 -19.31 -18.94
N GLY A 90 11.13 -19.25 -18.47
CA GLY A 90 12.15 -18.29 -18.85
C GLY A 90 13.37 -18.44 -17.95
N LEU A 91 14.15 -19.51 -18.16
CA LEU A 91 15.52 -19.70 -17.63
C LEU A 91 15.75 -19.33 -16.15
N LYS A 92 15.50 -20.27 -15.21
CA LYS A 92 16.13 -20.35 -13.86
C LYS A 92 16.55 -19.01 -13.19
N LYS A 93 15.69 -17.99 -13.15
CA LYS A 93 15.95 -16.72 -12.45
C LYS A 93 14.66 -16.24 -11.80
N GLY A 94 14.47 -16.61 -10.53
CA GLY A 94 13.47 -15.96 -9.67
C GLY A 94 14.00 -14.61 -9.20
N PHE A 95 13.10 -13.66 -8.89
CA PHE A 95 13.36 -12.32 -8.32
C PHE A 95 14.35 -11.39 -9.06
N ASP A 96 15.12 -11.91 -10.00
CA ASP A 96 16.17 -11.22 -10.76
C ASP A 96 15.69 -11.01 -12.19
N ASP A 97 15.20 -9.82 -12.49
CA ASP A 97 15.47 -9.15 -13.76
C ASP A 97 15.17 -7.65 -13.63
N GLY A 98 16.02 -6.88 -14.32
CA GLY A 98 16.20 -5.45 -14.23
C GLY A 98 15.01 -4.59 -14.60
N GLU A 99 15.25 -3.32 -14.90
CA GLU A 99 14.22 -2.29 -15.10
C GLU A 99 13.16 -2.58 -16.18
N ASP A 100 13.33 -3.63 -17.00
CA ASP A 100 12.26 -4.18 -17.85
C ASP A 100 11.24 -5.07 -17.10
N SER A 101 11.42 -5.33 -15.80
CA SER A 101 10.41 -5.93 -14.92
C SER A 101 9.39 -4.87 -14.47
N GLU A 102 8.65 -4.29 -15.42
CA GLU A 102 7.49 -3.44 -15.14
C GLU A 102 6.44 -4.11 -14.21
N ARG A 103 6.58 -5.42 -13.97
CA ARG A 103 5.72 -6.30 -13.20
C ARG A 103 6.28 -6.72 -11.82
N GLY A 104 7.29 -6.01 -11.29
CA GLY A 104 7.85 -6.24 -9.95
C GLY A 104 6.77 -6.32 -8.86
N ASN A 105 6.91 -7.29 -7.95
CA ASN A 105 5.89 -7.90 -7.06
C ASN A 105 4.67 -7.03 -6.69
N LEU A 106 3.73 -6.91 -7.64
CA LEU A 106 2.48 -6.14 -7.55
C LEU A 106 1.55 -6.61 -6.42
N PHE A 107 1.80 -7.81 -5.89
CA PHE A 107 1.14 -8.31 -4.69
C PHE A 107 1.38 -7.42 -3.46
N TYR A 108 2.57 -6.81 -3.31
CA TYR A 108 2.81 -5.91 -2.18
C TYR A 108 1.95 -4.64 -2.26
N CYS A 109 1.65 -4.13 -3.45
CA CYS A 109 0.68 -3.03 -3.60
C CYS A 109 -0.71 -3.46 -3.11
N ILE A 110 -1.15 -4.69 -3.43
CA ILE A 110 -2.40 -5.25 -2.89
C ILE A 110 -2.34 -5.32 -1.37
N LEU A 111 -1.25 -5.86 -0.81
CA LEU A 111 -1.07 -6.00 0.63
C LEU A 111 -1.12 -4.64 1.35
N ASP A 112 -0.42 -3.63 0.82
CA ASP A 112 -0.41 -2.28 1.36
C ASP A 112 -1.84 -1.69 1.43
N ILE A 113 -2.67 -1.95 0.41
CA ILE A 113 -4.07 -1.53 0.36
C ILE A 113 -4.93 -2.33 1.34
N ILE A 114 -4.73 -3.64 1.44
CA ILE A 114 -5.43 -4.49 2.41
C ILE A 114 -5.11 -4.04 3.86
N GLU A 115 -3.85 -3.74 4.15
CA GLU A 115 -3.40 -3.25 5.47
C GLU A 115 -3.99 -1.87 5.80
N ALA A 116 -4.02 -0.96 4.81
CA ALA A 116 -4.51 0.40 4.99
C ALA A 116 -6.04 0.49 5.07
N LYS A 117 -6.76 -0.16 4.12
CA LYS A 117 -8.20 -0.01 3.93
C LYS A 117 -9.02 -1.08 4.62
N ARG A 118 -8.41 -2.22 4.97
CA ARG A 118 -9.04 -3.27 5.78
C ARG A 118 -10.43 -3.68 5.25
N PRO A 119 -10.61 -4.00 3.95
CA PRO A 119 -11.91 -4.40 3.40
C PRO A 119 -12.52 -5.60 4.13
N LYS A 120 -13.84 -5.78 4.08
CA LYS A 120 -14.53 -6.93 4.69
C LYS A 120 -14.03 -8.24 4.07
N ALA A 121 -13.86 -8.25 2.75
CA ALA A 121 -13.31 -9.38 2.01
C ALA A 121 -12.36 -8.97 0.89
N PHE A 122 -11.60 -9.93 0.37
CA PHE A 122 -10.88 -9.79 -0.90
C PHE A 122 -11.07 -11.02 -1.78
N ILE A 123 -10.96 -10.83 -3.09
CA ILE A 123 -10.97 -11.87 -4.12
C ILE A 123 -9.75 -11.65 -5.01
N LEU A 124 -8.76 -12.53 -4.91
CA LEU A 124 -7.58 -12.53 -5.77
C LEU A 124 -7.63 -13.69 -6.75
N GLU A 125 -7.21 -13.45 -7.97
CA GLU A 125 -7.10 -14.48 -9.01
C GLU A 125 -5.66 -14.56 -9.53
N ASN A 126 -5.21 -15.78 -9.81
CA ASN A 126 -3.94 -16.02 -10.47
C ASN A 126 -3.92 -17.36 -11.24
N VAL A 127 -2.85 -17.63 -11.98
CA VAL A 127 -2.67 -18.93 -12.65
C VAL A 127 -2.45 -20.04 -11.62
N ARG A 128 -2.92 -21.26 -11.93
CA ARG A 128 -2.82 -22.42 -11.03
C ARG A 128 -1.40 -22.74 -10.54
N HIS A 129 -0.37 -22.37 -11.30
CA HIS A 129 1.02 -22.68 -10.97
C HIS A 129 1.54 -21.87 -9.78
N LEU A 130 0.88 -20.77 -9.39
CA LEU A 130 1.26 -19.99 -8.22
C LEU A 130 1.38 -20.85 -6.95
N ILE A 131 0.48 -21.82 -6.77
CA ILE A 131 0.45 -22.73 -5.61
C ILE A 131 1.71 -23.62 -5.56
N ALA A 132 2.18 -24.08 -6.73
CA ALA A 132 3.34 -24.97 -6.82
C ALA A 132 4.66 -24.22 -7.04
N HIS A 133 4.61 -22.89 -7.21
CA HIS A 133 5.78 -22.08 -7.54
C HIS A 133 6.80 -22.09 -6.40
N ASP A 134 8.09 -22.23 -6.76
CA ASP A 134 9.21 -22.34 -5.81
C ASP A 134 8.94 -23.39 -4.72
N ASN A 135 8.50 -24.57 -5.13
CA ASN A 135 8.11 -25.68 -4.24
C ASN A 135 7.07 -25.25 -3.18
N GLY A 136 6.16 -24.35 -3.54
CA GLY A 136 5.10 -23.83 -2.67
C GLY A 136 5.49 -22.67 -1.76
N LYS A 137 6.78 -22.31 -1.69
CA LYS A 137 7.27 -21.23 -0.80
C LYS A 137 6.64 -19.89 -1.12
N THR A 138 6.48 -19.57 -2.41
CA THR A 138 5.89 -18.30 -2.85
C THR A 138 4.46 -18.14 -2.35
N PHE A 139 3.64 -19.16 -2.55
CA PHE A 139 2.25 -19.14 -2.10
C PHE A 139 2.16 -19.10 -0.56
N ALA A 140 3.01 -19.84 0.14
CA ALA A 140 3.08 -19.79 1.61
C ALA A 140 3.42 -18.38 2.13
N VAL A 141 4.31 -17.65 1.47
CA VAL A 141 4.62 -16.25 1.82
C VAL A 141 3.40 -15.35 1.61
N ILE A 142 2.72 -15.47 0.46
CA ILE A 142 1.49 -14.72 0.17
C ILE A 142 0.42 -14.98 1.23
N GLU A 143 0.16 -16.26 1.53
CA GLU A 143 -0.84 -16.67 2.49
C GLU A 143 -0.51 -16.14 3.90
N ASN A 144 0.74 -16.26 4.34
CA ASN A 144 1.17 -15.75 5.65
C ASN A 144 1.07 -14.22 5.74
N LEU A 145 1.40 -13.48 4.68
CA LEU A 145 1.25 -12.01 4.66
C LEU A 145 -0.22 -11.60 4.80
N LEU A 146 -1.12 -12.27 4.09
CA LEU A 146 -2.57 -12.01 4.19
C LEU A 146 -3.12 -12.38 5.59
N LYS A 147 -2.67 -13.49 6.17
CA LYS A 147 -3.02 -13.88 7.55
C LYS A 147 -2.52 -12.86 8.57
N ASN A 148 -1.27 -12.40 8.43
CA ASN A 148 -0.67 -11.38 9.28
C ASN A 148 -1.38 -10.01 9.15
N ALA A 149 -1.94 -9.71 7.99
CA ALA A 149 -2.82 -8.56 7.78
C ALA A 149 -4.20 -8.72 8.48
N GLY A 150 -4.46 -9.85 9.17
CA GLY A 150 -5.66 -10.11 9.95
C GLY A 150 -6.83 -10.61 9.10
N TYR A 151 -6.56 -11.52 8.17
CA TYR A 151 -7.58 -12.18 7.34
C TYR A 151 -7.53 -13.70 7.51
N THR A 152 -8.70 -14.32 7.55
CA THR A 152 -8.83 -15.77 7.35
C THR A 152 -8.85 -16.03 5.85
N VAL A 153 -7.90 -16.84 5.37
CA VAL A 153 -7.61 -17.01 3.93
C VAL A 153 -7.97 -18.42 3.47
N TYR A 154 -8.67 -18.49 2.35
CA TYR A 154 -9.09 -19.72 1.67
C TYR A 154 -8.60 -19.68 0.22
N HIS A 155 -8.25 -20.83 -0.36
CA HIS A 155 -7.86 -20.90 -1.76
C HIS A 155 -8.36 -22.18 -2.44
N GLN A 156 -8.67 -22.09 -3.73
CA GLN A 156 -9.04 -23.26 -4.54
C GLN A 156 -8.71 -23.05 -6.02
N VAL A 157 -8.30 -24.11 -6.71
CA VAL A 157 -8.16 -24.09 -8.17
C VAL A 157 -9.52 -24.38 -8.82
N LEU A 158 -10.03 -23.40 -9.55
CA LEU A 158 -11.31 -23.47 -10.25
C LEU A 158 -11.08 -23.52 -11.76
N LYS A 159 -11.85 -24.34 -12.47
CA LYS A 159 -11.82 -24.47 -13.94
C LYS A 159 -13.09 -23.87 -14.52
N ALA A 160 -12.99 -23.11 -15.61
CA ALA A 160 -14.18 -22.60 -16.31
C ALA A 160 -15.16 -23.72 -16.72
N SER A 161 -14.64 -24.89 -17.11
CA SER A 161 -15.45 -26.09 -17.42
C SER A 161 -16.25 -26.65 -16.24
N ASP A 162 -15.84 -26.35 -15.00
CA ASP A 162 -16.57 -26.75 -13.79
C ASP A 162 -17.73 -25.78 -13.50
N TYR A 163 -17.92 -24.73 -14.30
CA TYR A 163 -18.97 -23.71 -14.17
C TYR A 163 -19.66 -23.47 -15.52
N ASN A 164 -19.92 -24.55 -16.26
CA ASN A 164 -20.64 -24.56 -17.54
C ASN A 164 -20.06 -23.68 -18.67
N ILE A 165 -18.75 -23.34 -18.62
CA ILE A 165 -18.06 -22.65 -19.71
C ILE A 165 -17.08 -23.61 -20.39
N PRO A 166 -17.18 -23.87 -21.71
CA PRO A 166 -16.40 -24.90 -22.38
C PRO A 166 -14.97 -24.46 -22.68
N GLN A 167 -14.23 -24.11 -21.64
CA GLN A 167 -12.84 -23.69 -21.70
C GLN A 167 -12.00 -24.36 -20.61
N HIS A 168 -10.88 -24.95 -21.02
CA HIS A 168 -9.88 -25.51 -20.12
C HIS A 168 -9.00 -24.39 -19.56
N ARG A 169 -9.54 -23.61 -18.61
CA ARG A 169 -8.88 -22.49 -17.93
C ARG A 169 -8.86 -22.69 -16.39
N PRO A 170 -7.91 -23.47 -15.86
CA PRO A 170 -7.72 -23.58 -14.42
C PRO A 170 -7.02 -22.32 -13.86
N ARG A 171 -7.58 -21.74 -12.80
CA ARG A 171 -7.06 -20.57 -12.07
C ARG A 171 -7.19 -20.79 -10.57
N VAL A 172 -6.22 -20.29 -9.81
CA VAL A 172 -6.34 -20.26 -8.35
C VAL A 172 -7.09 -18.99 -7.97
N PHE A 173 -8.12 -19.17 -7.16
CA PHE A 173 -8.80 -18.10 -6.46
C PHE A 173 -8.35 -18.11 -5.00
N ILE A 174 -8.02 -16.93 -4.48
CA ILE A 174 -7.66 -16.72 -3.08
C ILE A 174 -8.68 -15.74 -2.53
N VAL A 175 -9.46 -16.19 -1.56
CA VAL A 175 -10.52 -15.41 -0.92
C VAL A 175 -10.14 -15.23 0.54
N GLY A 176 -10.31 -14.03 1.08
CA GLY A 176 -10.08 -13.81 2.50
C GLY A 176 -11.11 -12.91 3.14
N PHE A 177 -11.37 -13.16 4.42
CA PHE A 177 -12.36 -12.46 5.22
C PHE A 177 -11.70 -11.88 6.48
N ARG A 178 -11.99 -10.61 6.77
CA ARG A 178 -11.38 -9.88 7.87
C ARG A 178 -11.75 -10.50 9.22
N ASN A 179 -10.75 -10.92 10.00
CA ASN A 179 -10.89 -11.49 11.35
C ASN A 179 -11.92 -12.63 11.47
N ALA A 180 -12.15 -13.39 10.40
CA ALA A 180 -13.20 -14.40 10.36
C ALA A 180 -12.76 -15.77 10.94
N ASP A 181 -11.78 -15.79 11.86
CA ASP A 181 -11.22 -17.01 12.45
C ASP A 181 -12.24 -17.78 13.31
N LYS A 182 -13.25 -17.08 13.82
CA LYS A 182 -14.35 -17.65 14.60
C LYS A 182 -15.59 -17.98 13.79
N LEU A 183 -15.63 -17.62 12.51
CA LEU A 183 -16.77 -17.90 11.65
C LEU A 183 -16.65 -19.31 11.03
N PRO A 184 -17.77 -19.93 10.63
CA PRO A 184 -17.74 -21.17 9.87
C PRO A 184 -16.84 -21.09 8.64
N PRO A 185 -16.12 -22.16 8.26
CA PRO A 185 -15.24 -22.14 7.10
C PRO A 185 -15.97 -21.75 5.81
N PHE A 186 -15.38 -20.82 5.05
CA PHE A 186 -15.88 -20.47 3.72
C PHE A 186 -15.75 -21.66 2.76
N GLN A 187 -16.78 -21.86 1.93
CA GLN A 187 -16.79 -22.87 0.88
C GLN A 187 -16.86 -22.20 -0.49
N PHE A 188 -15.96 -22.62 -1.39
CA PHE A 188 -16.00 -22.21 -2.79
C PHE A 188 -17.27 -22.75 -3.49
N PRO A 189 -17.71 -22.10 -4.59
CA PRO A 189 -18.94 -22.48 -5.26
C PRO A 189 -18.91 -23.93 -5.77
N PRO A 190 -20.01 -24.68 -5.62
CA PRO A 190 -20.11 -26.04 -6.12
C PRO A 190 -20.01 -26.06 -7.65
N LYS A 191 -19.55 -27.19 -8.20
CA LYS A 191 -19.42 -27.36 -9.65
C LYS A 191 -20.79 -27.44 -10.32
N ILE A 192 -20.89 -26.82 -11.48
CA ILE A 192 -22.06 -26.88 -12.37
C ILE A 192 -21.70 -27.80 -13.54
N PRO A 193 -22.51 -28.84 -13.84
CA PRO A 193 -22.27 -29.73 -14.97
C PRO A 193 -22.14 -28.98 -16.30
N LEU A 194 -21.22 -29.44 -17.15
CA LEU A 194 -21.00 -28.87 -18.48
C LEU A 194 -22.07 -29.36 -19.46
N THR A 195 -23.05 -28.51 -19.74
CA THR A 195 -24.09 -28.69 -20.77
C THR A 195 -23.85 -27.82 -22.00
N TYR A 196 -23.13 -26.72 -21.85
CA TYR A 196 -22.74 -25.81 -22.93
C TYR A 196 -21.30 -26.13 -23.41
N THR A 197 -21.13 -26.40 -24.69
CA THR A 197 -19.90 -26.95 -25.30
C THR A 197 -19.34 -26.03 -26.39
N MET A 198 -18.14 -26.34 -26.90
CA MET A 198 -17.63 -25.59 -28.06
C MET A 198 -18.55 -25.70 -29.28
N SER A 199 -19.30 -26.79 -29.45
CA SER A 199 -20.27 -26.90 -30.54
C SER A 199 -21.34 -25.82 -30.45
N ASP A 200 -21.78 -25.50 -29.23
CA ASP A 200 -22.74 -24.42 -28.99
C ASP A 200 -22.14 -23.03 -29.20
N ILE A 201 -20.84 -22.86 -28.90
CA ILE A 201 -20.11 -21.62 -29.20
C ILE A 201 -20.03 -21.37 -30.71
N TRP A 202 -19.70 -22.43 -31.46
CA TRP A 202 -19.53 -22.39 -32.92
C TRP A 202 -20.83 -22.50 -33.71
N GLN A 203 -21.94 -22.87 -33.05
CA GLN A 203 -23.23 -23.20 -33.69
C GLN A 203 -23.09 -24.28 -34.77
N GLY A 204 -22.26 -25.29 -34.50
CA GLY A 204 -21.91 -26.38 -35.43
C GLY A 204 -21.19 -27.52 -34.71
N HIS A 205 -21.02 -28.67 -35.36
CA HIS A 205 -20.35 -29.80 -34.74
C HIS A 205 -18.84 -29.54 -34.58
N CYS A 206 -18.39 -29.27 -33.35
CA CYS A 206 -16.99 -29.12 -33.02
C CYS A 206 -16.42 -30.41 -32.42
N GLU A 207 -15.30 -30.90 -32.95
CA GLU A 207 -14.66 -32.15 -32.47
C GLU A 207 -14.23 -32.07 -31.00
N LYS A 208 -13.94 -30.87 -30.49
CA LYS A 208 -13.51 -30.65 -29.12
C LYS A 208 -14.67 -30.15 -28.27
N LYS A 209 -15.15 -30.95 -27.32
CA LYS A 209 -16.19 -30.52 -26.36
C LYS A 209 -15.77 -29.31 -25.51
N ILE A 210 -14.49 -29.23 -25.12
CA ILE A 210 -13.91 -28.17 -24.29
C ILE A 210 -12.74 -27.53 -25.05
N GLY A 211 -12.80 -26.21 -25.22
CA GLY A 211 -11.76 -25.43 -25.87
C GLY A 211 -10.54 -25.17 -24.97
N PHE A 212 -9.44 -24.77 -25.57
CA PHE A 212 -8.23 -24.42 -24.84
C PHE A 212 -8.31 -23.01 -24.22
N THR A 213 -7.43 -22.71 -23.26
CA THR A 213 -7.29 -21.34 -22.72
C THR A 213 -6.92 -20.37 -23.84
N LEU A 214 -7.67 -19.28 -23.99
CA LEU A 214 -7.29 -18.17 -24.88
C LEU A 214 -5.92 -17.61 -24.44
N ARG A 215 -4.92 -17.66 -25.32
CA ARG A 215 -3.54 -17.27 -25.02
C ARG A 215 -3.11 -16.04 -25.80
N VAL A 216 -2.29 -15.20 -25.17
CA VAL A 216 -1.54 -14.13 -25.83
C VAL A 216 -0.25 -14.73 -26.41
N GLY A 217 -0.32 -15.33 -27.60
CA GLY A 217 0.82 -15.95 -28.29
C GLY A 217 0.49 -17.31 -28.94
N GLY A 218 1.07 -17.58 -30.12
CA GLY A 218 0.71 -18.69 -31.00
C GLY A 218 0.68 -18.35 -32.50
N LYS A 219 1.14 -17.14 -32.86
CA LYS A 219 1.21 -16.63 -34.24
C LYS A 219 1.97 -17.65 -35.10
N GLY A 220 1.26 -18.27 -36.05
CA GLY A 220 1.81 -19.24 -36.99
C GLY A 220 1.62 -20.72 -36.63
N SER A 221 0.96 -21.06 -35.51
CA SER A 221 0.57 -22.45 -35.24
C SER A 221 -0.58 -22.89 -36.14
N ASN A 222 -0.55 -24.12 -36.64
CA ASN A 222 -1.62 -24.74 -37.42
C ASN A 222 -2.44 -25.72 -36.55
N ILE A 223 -3.55 -26.25 -37.08
CA ILE A 223 -4.47 -27.14 -36.36
C ILE A 223 -3.80 -28.40 -35.77
N ASN A 224 -2.72 -28.88 -36.40
CA ASN A 224 -2.00 -30.10 -36.02
C ASN A 224 -0.85 -29.84 -35.03
N ASP A 225 -0.51 -28.58 -34.76
CA ASP A 225 0.53 -28.26 -33.80
C ASP A 225 0.11 -28.64 -32.39
N ARG A 226 1.03 -29.25 -31.64
CA ARG A 226 0.87 -29.49 -30.18
C ARG A 226 0.60 -28.19 -29.40
N ARG A 227 0.98 -27.06 -29.98
CA ARG A 227 0.78 -25.71 -29.44
C ARG A 227 -0.37 -24.96 -30.14
N ASN A 228 -1.33 -25.65 -30.75
CA ASN A 228 -2.56 -25.03 -31.25
C ASN A 228 -3.50 -24.66 -30.10
N TRP A 229 -3.86 -23.38 -30.00
CA TRP A 229 -4.83 -22.85 -29.03
C TRP A 229 -5.98 -22.08 -29.68
N GLU A 230 -5.92 -21.86 -31.00
CA GLU A 230 -6.78 -20.91 -31.72
C GLU A 230 -7.61 -21.55 -32.83
N PHE A 231 -7.21 -22.72 -33.37
CA PHE A 231 -7.88 -23.40 -34.47
C PHE A 231 -8.69 -24.60 -33.99
N TYR A 232 -9.87 -24.78 -34.58
CA TYR A 232 -10.84 -25.85 -34.29
C TYR A 232 -11.38 -26.42 -35.59
N ARG A 233 -11.70 -27.73 -35.59
CA ARG A 233 -12.45 -28.36 -36.68
C ARG A 233 -13.94 -28.30 -36.34
N VAL A 234 -14.70 -27.63 -37.19
CA VAL A 234 -16.14 -27.38 -37.03
C VAL A 234 -16.82 -27.76 -38.34
N ASP A 235 -17.71 -28.75 -38.29
CA ASP A 235 -18.39 -29.31 -39.48
C ASP A 235 -17.42 -29.75 -40.58
N GLY A 236 -16.25 -30.28 -40.18
CA GLY A 236 -15.18 -30.71 -41.08
C GLY A 236 -14.21 -29.61 -41.53
N GLU A 237 -14.51 -28.33 -41.27
CA GLU A 237 -13.67 -27.20 -41.67
C GLU A 237 -12.80 -26.66 -40.53
N VAL A 238 -11.58 -26.22 -40.86
CA VAL A 238 -10.67 -25.59 -39.88
C VAL A 238 -11.02 -24.11 -39.72
N LYS A 239 -11.58 -23.74 -38.57
CA LYS A 239 -11.93 -22.36 -38.20
C LYS A 239 -11.01 -21.82 -37.11
N ARG A 240 -10.72 -20.52 -37.13
CA ARG A 240 -9.94 -19.82 -36.11
C ARG A 240 -10.88 -19.02 -35.21
N ILE A 241 -10.69 -19.10 -33.89
CA ILE A 241 -11.44 -18.29 -32.91
C ILE A 241 -11.37 -16.81 -33.29
N SER A 242 -12.54 -16.17 -33.35
CA SER A 242 -12.69 -14.72 -33.46
C SER A 242 -13.00 -14.10 -32.09
N ILE A 243 -13.25 -12.79 -32.08
CA ILE A 243 -13.62 -12.05 -30.87
C ILE A 243 -14.94 -12.58 -30.30
N ASP A 244 -15.89 -12.97 -31.15
CA ASP A 244 -17.22 -13.40 -30.68
C ASP A 244 -17.19 -14.76 -30.00
N GLU A 245 -16.51 -15.75 -30.56
CA GLU A 245 -16.28 -17.02 -29.85
C GLU A 245 -15.43 -16.77 -28.59
N GLY A 246 -14.43 -15.88 -28.67
CA GLY A 246 -13.61 -15.50 -27.52
C GLY A 246 -14.41 -14.90 -26.36
N LYS A 247 -15.36 -14.01 -26.65
CA LYS A 247 -16.31 -13.44 -25.66
C LYS A 247 -17.12 -14.54 -24.99
N LYS A 248 -17.72 -15.45 -25.79
CA LYS A 248 -18.51 -16.59 -25.28
C LYS A 248 -17.66 -17.51 -24.38
N MET A 249 -16.44 -17.84 -24.82
CA MET A 249 -15.50 -18.67 -24.05
C MET A 249 -15.03 -18.03 -22.73
N MET A 250 -15.14 -16.71 -22.59
CA MET A 250 -14.79 -15.96 -21.38
C MET A 250 -16.02 -15.47 -20.60
N ALA A 251 -17.22 -15.83 -21.05
CA ALA A 251 -18.52 -15.44 -20.50
C ALA A 251 -18.79 -13.92 -20.47
N PHE A 252 -18.27 -13.18 -21.46
CA PHE A 252 -18.61 -11.78 -21.65
C PHE A 252 -19.98 -11.63 -22.32
N PRO A 253 -20.75 -10.57 -22.01
CA PRO A 253 -22.05 -10.35 -22.64
C PRO A 253 -21.87 -9.96 -24.12
N GLU A 254 -22.88 -10.24 -24.94
CA GLU A 254 -22.80 -10.04 -26.40
C GLU A 254 -22.55 -8.58 -26.79
N ASN A 255 -23.16 -7.65 -26.04
CA ASN A 255 -23.03 -6.20 -26.21
C ASN A 255 -21.69 -5.62 -25.71
N TYR A 256 -20.78 -6.45 -25.18
CA TYR A 256 -19.45 -6.00 -24.77
C TYR A 256 -18.60 -5.62 -25.99
N HIS A 257 -18.11 -4.39 -26.02
CA HIS A 257 -17.44 -3.81 -27.19
C HIS A 257 -15.94 -3.62 -26.99
N PHE A 258 -15.15 -3.83 -28.06
CA PHE A 258 -13.70 -3.66 -28.07
C PHE A 258 -13.31 -2.52 -29.02
N PRO A 259 -13.11 -1.27 -28.54
CA PRO A 259 -12.76 -0.11 -29.35
C PRO A 259 -11.26 -0.09 -29.74
N VAL A 260 -10.69 -1.26 -30.02
CA VAL A 260 -9.26 -1.51 -30.28
C VAL A 260 -9.09 -2.50 -31.44
N SER A 261 -7.87 -2.69 -31.93
CA SER A 261 -7.64 -3.64 -33.03
C SER A 261 -7.99 -5.08 -32.61
N LYS A 262 -8.34 -5.93 -33.59
CA LYS A 262 -8.68 -7.35 -33.34
C LYS A 262 -7.58 -8.07 -32.54
N THR A 263 -6.32 -7.78 -32.83
CA THR A 263 -5.17 -8.34 -32.11
C THR A 263 -5.15 -7.90 -30.64
N GLN A 264 -5.42 -6.62 -30.35
CA GLN A 264 -5.48 -6.13 -28.97
C GLN A 264 -6.70 -6.70 -28.23
N ALA A 265 -7.87 -6.79 -28.88
CA ALA A 265 -9.06 -7.39 -28.29
C ALA A 265 -8.82 -8.85 -27.87
N MET A 266 -8.22 -9.67 -28.73
CA MET A 266 -7.87 -11.06 -28.40
C MET A 266 -6.84 -11.14 -27.27
N LYS A 267 -5.85 -10.24 -27.24
CA LYS A 267 -4.90 -10.13 -26.13
C LYS A 267 -5.60 -9.80 -24.81
N GLN A 268 -6.53 -8.86 -24.82
CA GLN A 268 -7.32 -8.47 -23.65
C GLN A 268 -8.19 -9.63 -23.14
N LEU A 269 -8.89 -10.36 -24.04
CA LEU A 269 -9.65 -11.55 -23.68
C LEU A 269 -8.78 -12.65 -23.06
N GLY A 270 -7.59 -12.92 -23.62
CA GLY A 270 -6.68 -13.93 -23.07
C GLY A 270 -6.19 -13.62 -21.65
N ASN A 271 -5.91 -12.34 -21.39
CA ASN A 271 -5.47 -11.82 -20.09
C ASN A 271 -6.60 -11.65 -19.08
N SER A 272 -7.87 -11.57 -19.50
CA SER A 272 -9.02 -11.41 -18.62
C SER A 272 -9.28 -12.64 -17.74
N VAL A 273 -10.05 -12.44 -16.68
CA VAL A 273 -10.72 -13.51 -15.93
C VAL A 273 -11.94 -14.03 -16.68
N CYS A 274 -12.31 -15.30 -16.47
CA CYS A 274 -13.57 -15.85 -16.97
C CYS A 274 -14.72 -15.34 -16.10
N VAL A 275 -15.61 -14.52 -16.67
CA VAL A 275 -16.60 -13.74 -15.91
C VAL A 275 -17.54 -14.64 -15.12
N GLU A 276 -17.95 -15.79 -15.66
CA GLU A 276 -18.83 -16.73 -14.96
C GLU A 276 -18.18 -17.33 -13.71
N VAL A 277 -16.90 -17.72 -13.79
CA VAL A 277 -16.20 -18.26 -12.61
C VAL A 277 -16.09 -17.19 -11.52
N VAL A 278 -15.77 -15.96 -11.91
CA VAL A 278 -15.72 -14.82 -10.96
C VAL A 278 -17.10 -14.54 -10.39
N ARG A 279 -18.17 -14.61 -11.20
CA ARG A 279 -19.55 -14.43 -10.76
C ARG A 279 -19.94 -15.46 -9.70
N GLN A 280 -19.59 -16.73 -9.89
CA GLN A 280 -19.85 -17.79 -8.90
C GLN A 280 -19.08 -17.57 -7.59
N VAL A 281 -17.79 -17.19 -7.68
CA VAL A 281 -16.99 -16.88 -6.49
C VAL A 281 -17.52 -15.64 -5.77
N ALA A 282 -17.79 -14.55 -6.50
CA ALA A 282 -18.33 -13.32 -5.96
C ALA A 282 -19.68 -13.55 -5.27
N LYS A 283 -20.57 -14.36 -5.87
CA LYS A 283 -21.83 -14.77 -5.25
C LYS A 283 -21.58 -15.41 -3.89
N THR A 284 -20.74 -16.44 -3.81
CA THR A 284 -20.46 -17.12 -2.54
C THR A 284 -19.81 -16.20 -1.49
N VAL A 285 -18.97 -15.25 -1.92
CA VAL A 285 -18.37 -14.25 -1.03
C VAL A 285 -19.44 -13.29 -0.49
N ILE A 286 -20.32 -12.80 -1.35
CA ILE A 286 -21.43 -11.91 -0.98
C ILE A 286 -22.40 -12.65 -0.05
N ASP A 287 -22.78 -13.89 -0.37
CA ASP A 287 -23.64 -14.74 0.46
C ASP A 287 -23.00 -14.95 1.84
N TYR A 288 -21.69 -15.22 1.89
CA TYR A 288 -20.97 -15.36 3.15
C TYR A 288 -20.95 -14.08 3.98
N LEU A 289 -20.72 -12.91 3.35
CA LEU A 289 -20.78 -11.61 4.02
C LEU A 289 -22.18 -11.31 4.55
N ASN A 290 -23.22 -11.65 3.80
CA ASN A 290 -24.62 -11.42 4.18
C ASN A 290 -25.06 -12.35 5.32
N ASN A 291 -24.72 -13.63 5.25
CA ASN A 291 -25.04 -14.60 6.31
C ASN A 291 -24.37 -14.28 7.64
N HIS A 292 -23.30 -13.49 7.62
CA HIS A 292 -22.58 -13.03 8.81
C HIS A 292 -22.55 -11.50 8.85
N GLN A 293 -23.61 -10.86 8.37
CA GLN A 293 -23.68 -9.41 8.24
C GLN A 293 -23.47 -8.74 9.60
N ASP A 294 -24.03 -9.29 10.68
CA ASP A 294 -23.83 -8.79 12.04
C ASP A 294 -22.35 -8.85 12.44
N PHE A 295 -21.61 -9.94 12.16
CA PHE A 295 -20.17 -9.97 12.43
C PHE A 295 -19.40 -8.86 11.68
N PHE A 296 -19.72 -8.65 10.41
CA PHE A 296 -19.07 -7.64 9.57
C PHE A 296 -19.60 -6.21 9.74
N ASN A 297 -20.75 -6.04 10.42
CA ASN A 297 -21.41 -4.77 10.70
C ASN A 297 -21.31 -4.35 12.18
N GLU A 298 -21.49 -5.25 13.16
CA GLU A 298 -21.22 -5.08 14.61
C GLU A 298 -19.74 -4.90 14.90
N SER A 299 -18.87 -5.24 13.96
CA SER A 299 -17.53 -4.64 13.91
C SER A 299 -17.56 -3.11 13.71
N SER A 300 -18.72 -2.44 13.86
CA SER A 300 -18.93 -1.00 14.09
C SER A 300 -18.96 -0.57 15.57
N GLU A 301 -19.17 -1.46 16.55
CA GLU A 301 -18.58 -1.31 17.89
C GLU A 301 -17.13 -1.79 17.79
N ILE A 302 -16.35 -0.99 17.06
CA ILE A 302 -15.06 -1.44 16.59
C ILE A 302 -14.13 -1.56 17.81
N VAL A 303 -13.76 -2.79 18.18
CA VAL A 303 -12.47 -3.05 18.82
C VAL A 303 -11.40 -2.76 17.76
N VAL A 304 -11.15 -1.46 17.49
CA VAL A 304 -10.20 -1.02 16.46
C VAL A 304 -8.83 -1.43 16.96
N LYS A 305 -8.31 -2.55 16.43
CA LYS A 305 -6.92 -2.90 16.67
C LYS A 305 -6.04 -1.91 15.92
N ARG A 306 -5.34 -1.06 16.67
CA ARG A 306 -4.40 -0.06 16.18
C ARG A 306 -2.98 -0.47 16.53
N ASN A 307 -2.01 -0.02 15.75
CA ASN A 307 -0.61 -0.17 16.13
C ASN A 307 -0.25 0.83 17.26
N LYS A 308 0.89 0.63 17.92
CA LYS A 308 1.32 1.52 19.01
C LYS A 308 1.44 2.99 18.61
N GLY A 309 1.88 3.28 17.39
CA GLY A 309 1.98 4.66 16.89
C GLY A 309 0.61 5.33 16.81
N GLU A 310 -0.36 4.65 16.21
CA GLU A 310 -1.73 5.14 16.10
C GLU A 310 -2.41 5.33 17.46
N LEU A 311 -2.16 4.43 18.42
CA LEU A 311 -2.65 4.58 19.79
C LEU A 311 -1.96 5.74 20.52
N SER A 312 -0.67 5.93 20.27
CA SER A 312 0.11 7.03 20.84
C SER A 312 -0.42 8.40 20.41
N GLU A 313 -0.83 8.54 19.15
CA GLU A 313 -1.41 9.79 18.67
C GLU A 313 -2.74 10.13 19.35
N ILE A 314 -3.59 9.13 19.58
CA ILE A 314 -4.85 9.33 20.32
C ILE A 314 -4.55 9.65 21.78
N TYR A 315 -3.59 8.94 22.39
CA TYR A 315 -3.13 9.24 23.73
C TYR A 315 -2.62 10.68 23.86
N ALA A 316 -1.83 11.18 22.90
CA ALA A 316 -1.36 12.56 22.89
C ALA A 316 -2.52 13.55 22.86
N LEU A 317 -3.53 13.30 22.02
CA LEU A 317 -4.71 14.15 21.96
C LEU A 317 -5.44 14.20 23.32
N CYS A 318 -5.71 13.04 23.92
CA CYS A 318 -6.35 12.98 25.24
C CYS A 318 -5.53 13.71 26.31
N LYS A 319 -4.20 13.56 26.26
CA LYS A 319 -3.28 14.19 27.19
C LYS A 319 -3.21 15.71 27.00
N VAL A 320 -3.28 16.22 25.76
CA VAL A 320 -3.42 17.67 25.48
C VAL A 320 -4.70 18.24 26.09
N ILE A 321 -5.83 17.54 25.96
CA ILE A 321 -7.11 17.97 26.54
C ILE A 321 -7.01 18.04 28.08
N PHE A 322 -6.30 17.09 28.68
CA PHE A 322 -6.12 16.99 30.13
C PHE A 322 -5.15 18.05 30.68
N GLU A 323 -3.94 18.17 30.13
CA GLU A 323 -2.89 19.04 30.66
C GLU A 323 -3.09 20.50 30.26
N GLN A 324 -3.46 20.75 29.00
CA GLN A 324 -3.59 22.06 28.34
C GLN A 324 -2.30 22.90 28.28
N ASP A 325 -1.48 22.89 29.33
CA ASP A 325 -0.14 23.47 29.36
C ASP A 325 0.87 22.43 28.88
N ILE A 326 1.48 22.67 27.72
CA ILE A 326 2.46 21.75 27.12
C ILE A 326 3.81 22.43 27.08
N HIS A 327 4.79 21.82 27.75
CA HIS A 327 6.15 22.34 27.86
C HIS A 327 6.98 22.10 26.59
N TYR A 328 7.87 23.04 26.30
CA TYR A 328 8.88 22.87 25.25
C TYR A 328 9.94 21.85 25.64
N GLY A 329 10.55 21.24 24.63
CA GLY A 329 11.68 20.34 24.79
C GLY A 329 13.04 21.00 24.59
N ASP A 330 14.05 20.52 25.32
CA ASP A 330 15.46 20.80 25.04
C ASP A 330 16.03 19.87 23.93
N LEU A 331 17.36 19.90 23.76
CA LEU A 331 18.09 19.05 22.81
C LEU A 331 18.10 17.55 23.16
N ASN A 332 17.51 17.16 24.29
CA ASN A 332 17.42 15.78 24.77
C ASN A 332 15.96 15.37 25.05
N ALA A 333 14.98 16.13 24.55
CA ALA A 333 13.55 15.95 24.82
C ALA A 333 13.18 15.99 26.31
N LYS A 334 13.92 16.73 27.13
CA LYS A 334 13.53 17.09 28.49
C LYS A 334 12.69 18.35 28.48
N LEU A 335 11.70 18.40 29.37
CA LEU A 335 10.82 19.55 29.52
C LEU A 335 11.61 20.77 30.02
N THR A 336 11.33 21.93 29.43
CA THR A 336 11.84 23.24 29.86
C THR A 336 10.75 24.02 30.60
N ASP A 337 11.12 25.11 31.27
CA ASP A 337 10.13 25.99 31.93
C ASP A 337 9.23 26.75 30.93
N ASP A 338 9.65 26.89 29.67
CA ASP A 338 8.81 27.45 28.63
C ASP A 338 7.68 26.47 28.25
N TYR A 339 6.45 26.98 28.13
CA TYR A 339 5.28 26.20 27.75
C TYR A 339 4.33 26.99 26.84
N ILE A 340 3.39 26.28 26.23
CA ILE A 340 2.23 26.84 25.54
C ILE A 340 0.95 26.47 26.28
N ARG A 341 -0.03 27.37 26.32
CA ARG A 341 -1.40 27.06 26.78
C ARG A 341 -2.27 26.75 25.57
N VAL A 342 -2.66 25.49 25.38
CA VAL A 342 -3.55 25.08 24.30
C VAL A 342 -4.96 25.62 24.57
N LEU A 343 -5.45 26.43 23.64
CA LEU A 343 -6.75 27.10 23.72
C LEU A 343 -7.82 26.32 22.96
N LYS A 344 -7.49 25.81 21.77
CA LYS A 344 -8.43 25.09 20.91
C LYS A 344 -7.75 23.94 20.18
N ILE A 345 -8.50 22.87 19.99
CA ILE A 345 -8.13 21.76 19.10
C ILE A 345 -9.11 21.75 17.93
N HIS A 346 -8.61 21.92 16.71
CA HIS A 346 -9.44 21.92 15.51
C HIS A 346 -9.46 20.53 14.89
N THR A 347 -10.65 20.10 14.47
CA THR A 347 -10.89 18.88 13.71
C THR A 347 -11.49 19.27 12.34
N LYS A 348 -11.62 18.32 11.40
CA LYS A 348 -12.15 18.62 10.05
C LYS A 348 -13.56 19.22 10.04
N HIS A 349 -14.36 18.94 11.06
CA HIS A 349 -15.78 19.31 11.10
C HIS A 349 -16.16 20.12 12.35
N SER A 350 -15.24 20.37 13.28
CA SER A 350 -15.53 21.08 14.53
C SER A 350 -14.25 21.57 15.22
N HIS A 351 -14.40 22.24 16.36
CA HIS A 351 -13.28 22.56 17.26
C HIS A 351 -13.68 22.33 18.72
N ILE A 352 -12.71 21.90 19.51
CA ILE A 352 -12.82 21.75 20.96
C ILE A 352 -12.24 23.02 21.57
N ASP A 353 -13.07 23.81 22.27
CA ASP A 353 -12.63 25.01 22.98
C ASP A 353 -12.27 24.67 24.42
N LEU A 354 -10.97 24.65 24.71
CA LEU A 354 -10.43 24.29 26.02
C LEU A 354 -10.52 25.44 27.04
N LYS A 355 -10.93 26.64 26.61
CA LYS A 355 -11.21 27.76 27.53
C LYS A 355 -12.52 27.57 28.29
N LYS A 356 -13.42 26.74 27.77
CA LYS A 356 -14.74 26.48 28.38
C LYS A 356 -14.63 25.32 29.35
N SER A 357 -15.47 25.29 30.37
CA SER A 357 -15.56 24.13 31.29
C SER A 357 -16.19 22.90 30.64
N HIS A 358 -16.84 23.06 29.48
CA HIS A 358 -17.56 22.01 28.78
C HIS A 358 -17.20 21.97 27.29
N MET A 359 -17.18 20.77 26.73
CA MET A 359 -17.03 20.47 25.31
C MET A 359 -18.40 20.11 24.71
N ILE A 360 -18.73 20.70 23.55
CA ILE A 360 -19.93 20.35 22.79
C ILE A 360 -19.53 19.38 21.70
N ILE A 361 -20.19 18.22 21.68
CA ILE A 361 -19.98 17.17 20.69
C ILE A 361 -21.25 17.00 19.89
N TYR A 362 -21.10 16.87 18.58
CA TYR A 362 -22.19 16.62 17.65
C TYR A 362 -22.32 15.11 17.40
N GLY A 363 -23.43 14.52 17.82
CA GLY A 363 -23.77 13.14 17.50
C GLY A 363 -24.08 12.97 16.01
N LYS A 364 -24.06 11.72 15.52
CA LYS A 364 -24.35 11.37 14.11
C LYS A 364 -25.73 11.85 13.61
N ASN A 365 -26.63 12.16 14.54
CA ASN A 365 -28.01 12.57 14.28
C ASN A 365 -28.17 14.10 14.27
N GLY A 366 -27.06 14.85 14.42
CA GLY A 366 -27.06 16.31 14.58
C GLY A 366 -27.37 16.81 16.01
N MET A 367 -27.69 15.91 16.95
CA MET A 367 -27.89 16.25 18.36
C MET A 367 -26.58 16.69 19.03
N GLN A 368 -26.64 17.79 19.78
CA GLN A 368 -25.53 18.29 20.58
C GLN A 368 -25.55 17.68 21.98
N HIS A 369 -24.42 17.15 22.42
CA HIS A 369 -24.20 16.71 23.79
C HIS A 369 -23.07 17.53 24.42
N ALA A 370 -23.34 18.13 25.58
CA ALA A 370 -22.33 18.85 26.36
C ALA A 370 -21.68 17.88 27.37
N TYR A 371 -20.35 17.84 27.38
CA TYR A 371 -19.55 17.05 28.31
C TYR A 371 -18.65 17.98 29.12
N MET A 372 -18.54 17.77 30.43
CA MET A 372 -17.54 18.47 31.24
C MET A 372 -16.13 18.08 30.78
N LEU A 373 -15.23 19.05 30.60
CA LEU A 373 -13.84 18.75 30.25
C LEU A 373 -13.13 17.97 31.36
N SER A 374 -13.46 18.24 32.63
CA SER A 374 -12.90 17.53 33.79
C SER A 374 -13.18 16.03 33.78
N ASP A 375 -14.31 15.63 33.19
CA ASP A 375 -14.79 14.26 33.20
C ASP A 375 -14.38 13.52 31.91
N PHE A 376 -13.72 14.23 30.98
CA PHE A 376 -13.32 13.66 29.70
C PHE A 376 -12.25 12.58 29.86
N ILE A 377 -11.22 12.83 30.67
CA ILE A 377 -10.19 11.83 30.98
C ILE A 377 -9.50 12.16 32.31
N THR A 378 -9.18 11.13 33.08
CA THR A 378 -8.47 11.24 34.36
C THR A 378 -7.00 10.85 34.23
N GLN A 379 -6.17 11.29 35.18
CA GLN A 379 -4.76 10.87 35.25
C GLN A 379 -4.62 9.34 35.35
N ASN A 380 -5.51 8.67 36.09
CA ASN A 380 -5.51 7.21 36.23
C ASN A 380 -5.82 6.52 34.90
N GLU A 381 -6.80 7.02 34.13
CA GLU A 381 -7.07 6.52 32.78
C GLU A 381 -5.87 6.74 31.84
N LEU A 382 -5.22 7.91 31.88
CA LEU A 382 -4.01 8.19 31.10
C LEU A 382 -2.87 7.21 31.44
N ASN A 383 -2.64 6.95 32.72
CA ASN A 383 -1.61 6.01 33.18
C ASN A 383 -1.92 4.57 32.74
N HIS A 384 -3.20 4.16 32.82
CA HIS A 384 -3.65 2.85 32.35
C HIS A 384 -3.43 2.70 30.84
N ILE A 385 -3.88 3.68 30.05
CA ILE A 385 -3.71 3.71 28.59
C ILE A 385 -2.23 3.63 28.22
N LEU A 386 -1.38 4.41 28.89
CA LEU A 386 0.07 4.40 28.68
C LEU A 386 0.66 3.00 28.95
N GLY A 387 0.26 2.35 30.03
CA GLY A 387 0.65 0.98 30.38
C GLY A 387 0.24 -0.02 29.30
N GLU A 388 -1.00 0.05 28.81
CA GLU A 388 -1.49 -0.80 27.73
C GLU A 388 -0.73 -0.55 26.41
N ILE A 389 -0.43 0.70 26.07
CA ILE A 389 0.37 1.03 24.88
C ILE A 389 1.77 0.41 24.98
N LYS A 390 2.43 0.54 26.13
CA LYS A 390 3.77 -0.01 26.36
C LYS A 390 3.78 -1.54 26.30
N ASN A 391 2.79 -2.19 26.90
CA ASN A 391 2.73 -3.65 27.01
C ASN A 391 2.14 -4.35 25.78
N GLY A 392 1.39 -3.63 24.95
CA GLY A 392 0.75 -4.20 23.77
C GLY A 392 1.73 -4.78 22.76
N LYS A 393 1.31 -5.83 22.04
CA LYS A 393 2.08 -6.48 20.97
C LYS A 393 1.30 -6.41 19.66
N SER A 394 1.99 -6.21 18.54
CA SER A 394 1.38 -6.02 17.21
C SER A 394 0.28 -4.95 17.21
N THR A 395 -0.90 -5.26 16.66
CA THR A 395 -2.09 -4.40 16.69
C THR A 395 -3.04 -4.88 17.78
N PHE A 396 -3.50 -3.94 18.61
CA PHE A 396 -4.37 -4.22 19.75
C PHE A 396 -5.30 -3.03 20.00
N SER A 397 -6.28 -3.22 20.86
CA SER A 397 -7.32 -2.25 21.12
C SER A 397 -7.32 -1.89 22.59
N ILE A 398 -7.51 -0.61 22.87
CA ILE A 398 -7.67 -0.07 24.22
C ILE A 398 -9.09 0.48 24.29
N LYS A 399 -9.95 -0.15 25.10
CA LYS A 399 -11.38 0.18 25.16
C LYS A 399 -11.58 1.65 25.51
N THR A 400 -10.93 2.13 26.56
CA THR A 400 -11.01 3.51 27.03
C THR A 400 -10.69 4.51 25.91
N LEU A 401 -9.62 4.27 25.13
CA LEU A 401 -9.27 5.13 23.99
C LEU A 401 -10.30 5.08 22.88
N ASN A 402 -10.85 3.91 22.56
CA ASN A 402 -11.90 3.80 21.55
C ASN A 402 -13.15 4.59 21.95
N ASP A 403 -13.54 4.51 23.22
CA ASP A 403 -14.68 5.23 23.78
C ASP A 403 -14.44 6.74 23.67
N LYS A 404 -13.24 7.24 24.01
CA LYS A 404 -12.90 8.67 23.87
C LYS A 404 -12.83 9.11 22.40
N VAL A 405 -12.32 8.29 21.49
CA VAL A 405 -12.28 8.59 20.04
C VAL A 405 -13.67 8.67 19.44
N ALA A 406 -14.54 7.72 19.80
CA ALA A 406 -15.94 7.73 19.40
C ALA A 406 -16.65 8.97 19.94
N LEU A 407 -16.40 9.30 21.21
CA LEU A 407 -16.91 10.50 21.86
C LEU A 407 -16.49 11.77 21.13
N LEU A 408 -15.21 11.93 20.76
CA LEU A 408 -14.73 13.12 20.05
C LEU A 408 -15.21 13.21 18.59
N GLY A 409 -15.96 12.22 18.09
CA GLY A 409 -16.33 12.14 16.67
C GLY A 409 -15.13 11.98 15.73
N LEU A 410 -13.96 11.63 16.27
CA LEU A 410 -12.71 11.49 15.55
C LEU A 410 -12.66 10.12 14.88
N GLN A 411 -13.53 9.88 13.91
CA GLN A 411 -13.30 8.76 13.01
C GLN A 411 -12.05 9.08 12.19
N LYS A 412 -10.90 8.63 12.68
CA LYS A 412 -9.67 8.57 11.89
C LYS A 412 -9.93 7.57 10.78
N THR A 413 -10.46 8.07 9.66
CA THR A 413 -10.34 7.40 8.38
C THR A 413 -8.83 7.35 8.12
N LYS A 414 -8.21 6.18 8.27
CA LYS A 414 -6.82 5.98 7.79
C LYS A 414 -6.85 6.30 6.29
N GLY A 415 -6.29 7.45 5.91
CA GLY A 415 -6.53 7.99 4.58
C GLY A 415 -6.21 9.46 4.30
N THR A 416 -5.89 10.30 5.30
CA THR A 416 -5.39 11.66 5.00
C THR A 416 -3.93 11.84 5.41
N SER A 417 -3.01 11.24 4.66
CA SER A 417 -1.56 11.52 4.75
C SER A 417 -1.12 12.63 3.77
N LEU A 418 -1.96 13.61 3.51
CA LEU A 418 -1.61 14.81 2.73
C LEU A 418 -1.26 16.02 3.62
N GLN A 419 -1.44 15.90 4.93
CA GLN A 419 -1.08 16.91 5.92
C GLN A 419 -0.23 16.21 6.97
N LYS A 420 1.03 16.64 7.19
CA LYS A 420 1.80 16.13 8.36
C LYS A 420 1.24 16.63 9.69
N GLY A 421 0.29 17.57 9.67
CA GLY A 421 -0.48 17.98 10.85
C GLY A 421 -1.46 16.87 11.25
N ASP A 422 -1.07 16.09 12.26
CA ASP A 422 -1.92 15.05 12.84
C ASP A 422 -3.03 15.66 13.71
N ILE A 423 -2.79 16.85 14.28
CA ILE A 423 -3.73 17.70 14.99
C ILE A 423 -3.50 19.17 14.62
N VAL A 424 -4.55 20.00 14.73
CA VAL A 424 -4.44 21.44 14.50
C VAL A 424 -4.76 22.16 15.81
N LEU A 425 -3.82 22.98 16.29
CA LEU A 425 -3.91 23.61 17.61
C LEU A 425 -3.99 25.14 17.47
N SER A 426 -4.81 25.78 18.30
CA SER A 426 -4.61 27.19 18.65
C SER A 426 -4.10 27.25 20.08
N PHE A 427 -3.04 28.01 20.34
CA PHE A 427 -2.42 28.13 21.65
C PHE A 427 -1.98 29.57 21.95
N ASP A 428 -1.83 29.88 23.22
CA ASP A 428 -1.20 31.09 23.73
C ASP A 428 0.22 30.77 24.18
N GLU A 429 1.16 31.64 23.81
CA GLU A 429 2.54 31.62 24.28
C GLU A 429 2.90 33.02 24.77
N LYS A 430 3.02 33.20 26.09
CA LYS A 430 3.40 34.47 26.72
C LYS A 430 2.53 35.66 26.26
N GLY A 431 1.24 35.44 26.02
CA GLY A 431 0.27 36.45 25.56
C GLY A 431 0.15 36.57 24.03
N GLN A 432 0.98 35.87 23.26
CA GLN A 432 0.86 35.80 21.81
C GLN A 432 -0.01 34.59 21.39
N ILE A 433 -1.09 34.87 20.67
CA ILE A 433 -1.99 33.82 20.17
C ILE A 433 -1.52 33.31 18.82
N PHE A 434 -1.24 32.01 18.76
CA PHE A 434 -1.01 31.27 17.53
C PHE A 434 -2.29 30.51 17.17
N SER A 435 -2.87 30.82 16.02
CA SER A 435 -4.13 30.20 15.59
C SER A 435 -3.90 29.13 14.53
N GLN A 436 -4.63 28.01 14.64
CA GLN A 436 -4.67 26.94 13.63
C GLN A 436 -3.29 26.44 13.16
N GLN A 437 -2.40 26.18 14.11
CA GLN A 437 -1.08 25.61 13.85
C GLN A 437 -1.18 24.10 13.65
N ASN A 438 -0.84 23.67 12.43
CA ASN A 438 -0.72 22.24 12.10
C ASN A 438 0.44 21.63 12.89
N THR A 439 0.14 20.61 13.70
CA THR A 439 1.07 19.97 14.62
C THR A 439 1.20 18.49 14.30
N SER A 440 2.41 18.03 13.98
CA SER A 440 2.68 16.60 13.77
C SER A 440 2.93 15.90 15.11
N ILE A 441 2.48 14.66 15.27
CA ILE A 441 2.72 13.86 16.47
C ILE A 441 3.81 12.83 16.17
N LYS A 442 4.79 12.71 17.08
CA LYS A 442 5.82 11.67 17.05
C LYS A 442 5.84 10.96 18.40
N SER A 443 6.04 9.65 18.43
CA SER A 443 5.98 8.88 19.67
C SER A 443 7.15 7.90 19.79
N PHE A 444 7.78 7.90 20.96
CA PHE A 444 8.77 6.91 21.39
C PHE A 444 8.16 5.78 22.25
N LEU A 445 6.83 5.72 22.41
CA LEU A 445 6.17 4.62 23.13
C LEU A 445 6.12 3.30 22.34
N GLY A 446 6.34 3.37 21.03
CA GLY A 446 6.33 2.23 20.11
C GLY A 446 7.68 1.98 19.45
N HIS A 447 7.65 1.50 18.21
CA HIS A 447 8.86 1.50 17.38
C HIS A 447 9.29 2.93 17.07
N SER A 448 10.59 3.14 16.91
CA SER A 448 11.19 4.41 16.46
C SER A 448 10.36 5.07 15.36
N PRO A 449 9.84 6.30 15.61
CA PRO A 449 8.91 6.93 14.70
C PRO A 449 9.61 7.25 13.38
N THR A 450 8.92 6.99 12.27
CA THR A 450 9.51 7.17 10.95
C THR A 450 9.48 8.64 10.54
N LEU A 451 10.60 9.12 10.02
CA LEU A 451 10.76 10.44 9.41
C LEU A 451 10.53 10.36 7.90
N VAL A 452 11.20 9.42 7.24
CA VAL A 452 11.04 9.11 5.81
C VAL A 452 10.70 7.62 5.70
N ASN A 453 9.47 7.32 5.27
CA ASN A 453 9.01 5.95 5.09
C ASN A 453 9.65 5.32 3.85
N ALA A 454 10.05 4.06 3.99
CA ALA A 454 10.51 3.26 2.86
C ALA A 454 9.38 3.06 1.85
N SER A 455 9.65 3.36 0.60
CA SER A 455 8.77 3.10 -0.55
C SER A 455 9.62 3.04 -1.81
N GLN A 456 9.06 2.58 -2.92
CA GLN A 456 9.78 2.68 -4.21
C GLN A 456 10.11 4.14 -4.55
N ALA A 457 9.29 5.09 -4.07
CA ALA A 457 9.56 6.52 -4.26
C ALA A 457 10.82 7.03 -3.55
N THR A 458 11.34 6.29 -2.55
CA THR A 458 12.57 6.65 -1.81
C THR A 458 13.79 5.85 -2.26
N ASN A 459 13.75 5.22 -3.44
CA ASN A 459 14.90 4.54 -4.01
C ASN A 459 15.85 5.54 -4.71
N PHE A 460 17.14 5.33 -4.50
CA PHE A 460 18.26 6.04 -5.11
C PHE A 460 18.99 5.07 -6.05
N ILE A 461 19.19 5.48 -7.30
CA ILE A 461 19.81 4.68 -8.35
C ILE A 461 21.27 5.07 -8.48
N TYR A 462 22.14 4.06 -8.44
CA TYR A 462 23.58 4.20 -8.62
C TYR A 462 23.98 3.46 -9.88
N LYS A 463 24.65 4.14 -10.80
CA LYS A 463 25.32 3.52 -11.93
C LYS A 463 26.56 2.78 -11.43
N ILE A 464 26.75 1.55 -11.90
CA ILE A 464 27.93 0.73 -11.60
C ILE A 464 28.86 0.78 -12.79
N GLN A 465 30.03 1.41 -12.59
CA GLN A 465 31.12 1.39 -13.57
C GLN A 465 32.06 0.22 -13.30
N ASN A 466 32.86 -0.15 -14.31
CA ASN A 466 33.95 -1.14 -14.20
C ASN A 466 33.53 -2.56 -13.80
N ILE A 467 32.33 -3.01 -14.21
CA ILE A 467 31.89 -4.40 -14.06
C ILE A 467 31.49 -5.01 -15.40
N LYS A 468 31.63 -6.33 -15.53
CA LYS A 468 31.25 -7.09 -16.73
C LYS A 468 29.85 -7.69 -16.60
N ALA A 469 29.22 -8.05 -17.72
CA ALA A 469 27.90 -8.69 -17.72
C ALA A 469 27.83 -9.97 -16.87
N ASP A 470 28.90 -10.77 -16.88
CA ASP A 470 28.99 -12.01 -16.09
C ASP A 470 29.04 -11.76 -14.57
N ASP A 471 29.42 -10.54 -14.16
CA ASP A 471 29.55 -10.19 -12.74
C ASP A 471 28.19 -9.96 -12.07
N MET A 472 27.19 -9.48 -12.82
CA MET A 472 25.83 -9.28 -12.31
C MET A 472 25.26 -10.56 -11.67
N THR A 473 25.40 -11.69 -12.37
CA THR A 473 24.89 -12.98 -11.87
C THR A 473 25.61 -13.42 -10.59
N LYS A 474 26.93 -13.18 -10.50
CA LYS A 474 27.73 -13.51 -9.31
C LYS A 474 27.36 -12.63 -8.12
N ILE A 475 27.10 -11.34 -8.35
CA ILE A 475 26.72 -10.40 -7.29
C ILE A 475 25.32 -10.76 -6.77
N ASN A 476 24.34 -10.92 -7.65
CA ASN A 476 22.96 -11.18 -7.24
C ASN A 476 22.78 -12.55 -6.55
N ALA A 477 23.62 -13.53 -6.86
CA ALA A 477 23.64 -14.85 -6.21
C ALA A 477 23.96 -14.80 -4.69
N VAL A 478 24.47 -13.68 -4.17
CA VAL A 478 24.69 -13.49 -2.73
C VAL A 478 23.34 -13.38 -2.01
N ASP A 479 23.01 -14.38 -1.19
CA ASP A 479 21.78 -14.42 -0.38
C ASP A 479 22.09 -14.73 1.10
N THR A 480 22.58 -13.72 1.79
CA THR A 480 22.84 -13.76 3.24
C THR A 480 21.85 -12.88 3.99
N ARG A 481 21.86 -12.93 5.33
CA ARG A 481 21.10 -11.99 6.17
C ARG A 481 21.48 -10.52 5.92
N ALA A 482 22.72 -10.27 5.47
CA ALA A 482 23.25 -8.94 5.16
C ALA A 482 23.41 -8.72 3.65
N LYS A 483 22.64 -9.45 2.81
CA LYS A 483 22.82 -9.55 1.35
C LYS A 483 23.09 -8.23 0.63
N ILE A 484 22.43 -7.14 1.01
CA ILE A 484 22.61 -5.83 0.35
C ILE A 484 24.06 -5.34 0.56
N LYS A 485 24.57 -5.47 1.78
CA LYS A 485 25.93 -5.06 2.15
C LYS A 485 26.95 -5.97 1.47
N ASP A 486 26.69 -7.27 1.49
CA ASP A 486 27.59 -8.26 0.90
C ASP A 486 27.65 -8.12 -0.64
N ARG A 487 26.55 -7.73 -1.28
CA ARG A 487 26.52 -7.37 -2.72
C ARG A 487 27.32 -6.12 -3.02
N LEU A 488 27.21 -5.07 -2.19
CA LEU A 488 28.02 -3.85 -2.35
C LEU A 488 29.52 -4.13 -2.17
N GLN A 489 29.88 -5.00 -1.22
CA GLN A 489 31.25 -5.46 -1.06
C GLN A 489 31.70 -6.21 -2.31
N LYS A 490 30.87 -7.15 -2.81
CA LYS A 490 31.18 -7.92 -4.01
C LYS A 490 31.36 -7.06 -5.26
N ILE A 491 30.55 -6.00 -5.42
CA ILE A 491 30.74 -5.00 -6.48
C ILE A 491 32.13 -4.38 -6.37
N THR A 492 32.53 -3.97 -5.16
CA THR A 492 33.83 -3.34 -4.90
C THR A 492 34.99 -4.32 -5.15
N ASP A 493 34.87 -5.57 -4.71
CA ASP A 493 35.88 -6.63 -4.92
C ASP A 493 36.13 -6.93 -6.40
N LEU A 494 35.12 -6.72 -7.25
CA LEU A 494 35.20 -6.89 -8.71
C LEU A 494 35.71 -5.62 -9.42
N GLY A 495 36.12 -4.59 -8.67
CA GLY A 495 36.59 -3.31 -9.20
C GLY A 495 35.48 -2.32 -9.55
N GLY A 496 34.22 -2.66 -9.22
CA GLY A 496 33.06 -1.86 -9.53
C GLY A 496 32.95 -0.59 -8.68
N VAL A 497 32.57 0.52 -9.31
CA VAL A 497 32.38 1.82 -8.65
C VAL A 497 30.92 2.24 -8.78
N LEU A 498 30.28 2.55 -7.65
CA LEU A 498 28.91 3.06 -7.62
C LEU A 498 28.92 4.58 -7.64
N ILE A 499 28.24 5.18 -8.62
CA ILE A 499 28.07 6.63 -8.78
C ILE A 499 26.58 6.92 -8.76
N PHE A 500 26.14 7.84 -7.90
CA PHE A 500 24.75 8.27 -7.88
C PHE A 500 24.35 8.86 -9.25
N GLU A 501 23.23 8.38 -9.80
CA GLU A 501 22.73 8.81 -11.11
C GLU A 501 21.46 9.67 -10.95
N ARG A 502 20.46 9.17 -10.20
CA ARG A 502 19.14 9.80 -10.01
C ARG A 502 18.34 9.13 -8.90
N CYS A 503 17.30 9.77 -8.40
CA CYS A 503 16.27 9.05 -7.64
C CYS A 503 15.37 8.24 -8.59
N GLU A 504 14.83 7.11 -8.13
CA GLU A 504 13.88 6.33 -8.94
C GLU A 504 12.57 7.11 -9.19
N ASN A 505 12.13 7.91 -8.22
CA ASN A 505 10.98 8.79 -8.40
C ASN A 505 11.44 10.24 -8.71
N PRO A 506 11.16 10.76 -9.92
CA PRO A 506 11.54 12.11 -10.30
C PRO A 506 10.82 13.20 -9.48
N VAL A 507 9.61 12.91 -8.98
CA VAL A 507 8.88 13.83 -8.08
C VAL A 507 9.64 13.98 -6.77
N TYR A 508 10.17 12.87 -6.22
CA TYR A 508 10.95 12.96 -5.01
C TYR A 508 12.28 13.69 -5.23
N GLU A 509 12.95 13.42 -6.36
CA GLU A 509 14.16 14.16 -6.71
C GLU A 509 13.91 15.66 -6.80
N SER A 510 12.87 16.08 -7.52
CA SER A 510 12.44 17.48 -7.61
C SER A 510 12.18 18.07 -6.22
N THR A 511 11.44 17.35 -5.37
CA THR A 511 11.18 17.76 -3.98
C THR A 511 12.45 17.93 -3.17
N LEU A 512 13.42 17.02 -3.27
CA LEU A 512 14.71 17.14 -2.60
C LEU A 512 15.50 18.35 -3.10
N ARG A 513 15.54 18.56 -4.43
CA ARG A 513 16.24 19.70 -5.03
C ARG A 513 15.64 21.06 -4.66
N LYS A 514 14.33 21.11 -4.36
CA LYS A 514 13.67 22.31 -3.83
C LYS A 514 14.03 22.60 -2.38
N VAL A 515 14.34 21.57 -1.58
CA VAL A 515 14.88 21.75 -0.22
C VAL A 515 16.30 22.31 -0.30
N ASP A 516 17.14 21.66 -1.11
CA ASP A 516 18.49 22.12 -1.42
C ASP A 516 18.94 21.48 -2.73
N SER A 517 19.58 22.26 -3.61
CA SER A 517 19.90 21.83 -4.97
C SER A 517 20.83 20.62 -5.05
N ARG A 518 21.65 20.36 -4.01
CA ARG A 518 22.56 19.20 -3.88
C ARG A 518 22.02 18.11 -2.95
N MET A 519 20.78 18.23 -2.47
CA MET A 519 20.22 17.29 -1.50
C MET A 519 20.18 15.83 -1.98
N PRO A 520 19.77 15.52 -3.23
CA PRO A 520 19.83 14.14 -3.72
C PRO A 520 21.23 13.54 -3.62
N GLU A 521 22.26 14.29 -4.01
CA GLU A 521 23.64 13.86 -4.01
C GLU A 521 24.16 13.64 -2.58
N ILE A 522 23.91 14.59 -1.67
CA ILE A 522 24.32 14.48 -0.26
C ILE A 522 23.68 13.25 0.39
N LEU A 523 22.38 13.02 0.17
CA LEU A 523 21.68 11.87 0.72
C LEU A 523 22.13 10.56 0.08
N ALA A 524 22.43 10.55 -1.22
CA ALA A 524 22.96 9.37 -1.90
C ALA A 524 24.30 8.95 -1.31
N ASP A 525 25.22 9.89 -1.12
CA ASP A 525 26.54 9.61 -0.54
C ASP A 525 26.42 9.11 0.90
N ALA A 526 25.57 9.75 1.71
CA ALA A 526 25.30 9.32 3.08
C ALA A 526 24.68 7.91 3.14
N LEU A 527 23.71 7.64 2.26
CA LEU A 527 23.03 6.34 2.17
C LEU A 527 24.00 5.24 1.74
N LEU A 528 24.82 5.49 0.73
CA LEU A 528 25.83 4.56 0.26
C LEU A 528 26.87 4.26 1.34
N ALA A 529 27.34 5.29 2.06
CA ALA A 529 28.26 5.14 3.18
C ALA A 529 27.67 4.28 4.31
N PHE A 530 26.39 4.48 4.64
CA PHE A 530 25.67 3.67 5.63
C PHE A 530 25.60 2.19 5.21
N PHE A 531 25.18 1.90 3.97
CA PHE A 531 25.09 0.52 3.49
C PHE A 531 26.45 -0.16 3.36
N LYS A 532 27.52 0.60 3.05
CA LYS A 532 28.91 0.12 3.06
C LYS A 532 29.54 0.01 4.46
N LYS A 533 28.80 0.33 5.53
CA LYS A 533 29.30 0.37 6.92
C LYS A 533 30.52 1.31 7.10
N GLN A 534 30.61 2.36 6.30
CA GLN A 534 31.63 3.38 6.44
C GLN A 534 31.28 4.43 7.49
N ILE A 535 30.00 4.47 7.88
CA ILE A 535 29.48 5.32 8.93
C ILE A 535 28.54 4.51 9.81
N ASN A 536 28.30 5.01 11.03
CA ASN A 536 27.28 4.44 11.90
C ASN A 536 25.85 4.79 11.41
N HIS A 537 24.83 4.39 12.14
CA HIS A 537 23.44 4.53 11.68
C HIS A 537 22.87 5.94 11.88
N HIS A 538 23.51 6.84 12.63
CA HIS A 538 23.03 8.21 12.78
C HIS A 538 23.34 9.04 11.54
N LEU A 539 22.39 9.86 11.06
CA LEU A 539 22.58 10.71 9.88
C LEU A 539 23.77 11.67 10.06
N ILE A 540 23.93 12.22 11.27
CA ILE A 540 25.03 13.12 11.65
C ILE A 540 26.43 12.50 11.50
N SER A 541 26.52 11.16 11.47
CA SER A 541 27.79 10.47 11.29
C SER A 541 28.38 10.67 9.90
N TYR A 542 27.55 10.91 8.88
CA TYR A 542 28.01 11.15 7.51
C TYR A 542 28.99 12.32 7.40
N PRO A 543 28.59 13.58 7.70
CA PRO A 543 29.53 14.70 7.62
C PRO A 543 30.70 14.54 8.59
N ASN A 544 30.50 13.94 9.76
CA ASN A 544 31.55 13.80 10.76
C ASN A 544 32.67 12.84 10.33
N GLU A 545 32.31 11.72 9.70
CA GLU A 545 33.23 10.63 9.36
C GLU A 545 33.70 10.67 7.90
N LYS A 546 32.93 11.29 6.98
CA LYS A 546 33.24 11.29 5.53
C LYS A 546 33.81 12.59 4.99
N ILE A 547 33.57 13.72 5.65
CA ILE A 547 33.98 15.04 5.16
C ILE A 547 35.18 15.51 5.96
N VAL A 548 36.28 15.81 5.28
CA VAL A 548 37.53 16.25 5.91
C VAL A 548 37.57 17.76 6.05
N ASP A 549 37.19 18.48 5.00
CA ASP A 549 37.13 19.93 4.99
C ASP A 549 36.10 20.45 6.02
N LEU A 550 36.53 21.39 6.87
CA LEU A 550 35.71 21.88 7.98
C LEU A 550 34.54 22.74 7.49
N GLU A 551 34.76 23.56 6.47
CA GLU A 551 33.73 24.45 5.93
C GLU A 551 32.65 23.63 5.20
N GLU A 552 33.05 22.70 4.33
CA GLU A 552 32.13 21.78 3.67
C GLU A 552 31.34 20.94 4.68
N LYS A 553 32.00 20.47 5.74
CA LYS A 553 31.35 19.73 6.82
C LYS A 553 30.25 20.55 7.49
N GLU A 554 30.53 21.80 7.83
CA GLU A 554 29.55 22.70 8.44
C GLU A 554 28.39 22.99 7.48
N GLN A 555 28.67 23.23 6.19
CA GLN A 555 27.65 23.42 5.18
C GLN A 555 26.73 22.18 5.04
N ILE A 556 27.29 20.97 5.04
CA ILE A 556 26.51 19.72 4.96
C ILE A 556 25.65 19.54 6.22
N HIS A 557 26.17 19.85 7.41
CA HIS A 557 25.36 19.83 8.64
C HIS A 557 24.15 20.74 8.52
N CYS A 558 24.32 21.98 8.04
CA CYS A 558 23.21 22.91 7.83
C CYS A 558 22.17 22.38 6.85
N ARG A 559 22.62 21.88 5.69
CA ARG A 559 21.72 21.31 4.66
C ARG A 559 20.93 20.11 5.18
N LEU A 560 21.59 19.20 5.90
CA LEU A 560 20.92 18.02 6.47
C LEU A 560 19.92 18.39 7.56
N LYS A 561 20.21 19.42 8.39
CA LYS A 561 19.23 19.96 9.36
C LYS A 561 17.98 20.50 8.67
N ASP A 562 18.14 21.27 7.58
CA ASP A 562 17.02 21.77 6.79
C ASP A 562 16.23 20.65 6.12
N PHE A 563 16.91 19.63 5.61
CA PHE A 563 16.26 18.43 5.10
C PHE A 563 15.49 17.66 6.16
N VAL A 564 16.03 17.48 7.36
CA VAL A 564 15.32 16.80 8.45
C VAL A 564 14.08 17.59 8.87
N LYS A 565 14.19 18.93 8.98
CA LYS A 565 13.05 19.81 9.23
C LYS A 565 11.98 19.70 8.13
N ALA A 566 12.38 19.78 6.86
CA ALA A 566 11.45 19.64 5.74
C ALA A 566 10.81 18.22 5.76
N SER A 567 11.59 17.19 6.07
CA SER A 567 11.15 15.80 6.19
C SER A 567 10.22 15.54 7.36
N ILE A 568 10.26 16.32 8.42
CA ILE A 568 9.32 16.18 9.53
C ILE A 568 8.08 17.07 9.36
N LEU A 569 8.19 18.20 8.65
CA LEU A 569 7.12 19.22 8.56
C LEU A 569 6.42 19.36 7.19
N GLY A 570 6.99 18.92 6.07
CA GLY A 570 6.37 19.21 4.76
C GLY A 570 6.59 18.26 3.59
N ILE A 571 7.76 17.64 3.42
CA ILE A 571 8.03 16.88 2.19
C ILE A 571 7.51 15.44 2.22
N PHE A 572 6.99 14.96 1.10
CA PHE A 572 6.54 13.58 0.91
C PHE A 572 7.20 13.00 -0.35
N PRO A 573 7.62 11.72 -0.34
CA PRO A 573 8.27 11.12 -1.52
C PRO A 573 7.39 11.03 -2.77
N THR A 574 6.07 11.06 -2.62
CA THR A 574 5.13 10.86 -3.73
C THR A 574 4.44 12.15 -4.19
N TYR A 575 4.72 13.29 -3.55
CA TYR A 575 4.10 14.57 -3.88
C TYR A 575 5.16 15.61 -4.17
N GLU A 576 4.89 16.44 -5.17
CA GLU A 576 5.75 17.57 -5.48
C GLU A 576 5.59 18.62 -4.39
N TRP A 577 6.70 18.97 -3.74
CA TRP A 577 6.70 20.00 -2.73
C TRP A 577 6.64 21.39 -3.37
N ASN A 578 5.76 22.25 -2.86
CA ASN A 578 5.55 23.61 -3.34
C ASN A 578 6.37 24.66 -2.57
N GLY A 579 7.27 24.24 -1.67
CA GLY A 579 8.07 25.12 -0.82
C GLY A 579 7.41 25.50 0.51
N HIS A 580 6.14 25.15 0.73
CA HIS A 580 5.43 25.43 1.98
C HIS A 580 5.42 24.22 2.91
N LEU A 581 5.71 24.43 4.19
CA LEU A 581 5.58 23.39 5.20
C LEU A 581 4.10 23.07 5.45
N THR A 582 3.80 21.80 5.68
CA THR A 582 2.42 21.34 5.98
C THR A 582 2.11 21.38 7.47
N ALA A 583 3.15 21.45 8.30
CA ALA A 583 3.09 21.56 9.75
C ALA A 583 4.09 22.61 10.25
N ASN A 584 3.77 23.24 11.38
CA ASN A 584 4.56 24.29 12.01
C ASN A 584 5.03 23.88 13.41
N ALA A 585 4.46 22.80 13.95
CA ALA A 585 4.81 22.27 15.25
C ALA A 585 4.94 20.74 15.24
N ILE A 586 5.61 20.23 16.27
CA ILE A 586 5.74 18.81 16.57
C ILE A 586 5.43 18.61 18.04
N LEU A 587 4.50 17.70 18.30
CA LEU A 587 4.19 17.18 19.62
C LEU A 587 4.82 15.81 19.76
N LEU A 588 5.92 15.74 20.50
CA LEU A 588 6.67 14.51 20.73
C LEU A 588 6.20 13.86 22.03
N ILE A 589 5.94 12.56 22.00
CA ILE A 589 5.70 11.74 23.19
C ILE A 589 7.00 11.02 23.51
N ASN A 590 7.59 11.34 24.66
CA ASN A 590 8.81 10.68 25.10
C ASN A 590 8.51 9.26 25.66
N GLU A 591 9.54 8.55 26.12
CA GLU A 591 9.39 7.18 26.63
C GLU A 591 8.63 7.09 27.96
N THR A 592 8.60 8.18 28.75
CA THR A 592 7.83 8.25 30.00
C THR A 592 6.35 8.52 29.70
N GLY A 593 6.00 8.96 28.49
CA GLY A 593 4.67 9.32 28.06
C GLY A 593 4.37 10.83 28.17
N GLU A 594 5.35 11.65 28.52
CA GLU A 594 5.22 13.11 28.56
C GLU A 594 5.14 13.72 27.16
N LEU A 595 4.38 14.81 27.06
CA LEU A 595 4.27 15.60 25.85
C LEU A 595 5.36 16.66 25.85
N VAL A 596 6.12 16.71 24.76
CA VAL A 596 7.24 17.63 24.54
C VAL A 596 6.96 18.41 23.26
N PHE A 597 6.89 19.73 23.38
CA PHE A 597 6.53 20.60 22.26
C PHE A 597 7.78 21.16 21.55
N TYR A 598 7.75 21.15 20.22
CA TYR A 598 8.71 21.84 19.36
C TYR A 598 7.95 22.64 18.31
N HIS A 599 8.38 23.85 18.00
CA HIS A 599 7.69 24.72 17.05
C HIS A 599 8.70 25.54 16.24
N THR A 600 8.30 25.96 15.04
CA THR A 600 9.18 26.68 14.10
C THR A 600 9.62 28.06 14.58
N ASN A 601 9.01 28.62 15.64
CA ASN A 601 9.50 29.84 16.32
C ASN A 601 10.82 29.59 17.07
N LYS A 602 11.09 28.36 17.52
CA LYS A 602 12.33 27.93 18.17
C LYS A 602 13.10 26.97 17.25
N ASP A 603 13.33 27.43 16.02
CA ASP A 603 13.82 26.61 14.90
C ASP A 603 15.15 25.90 15.18
N ALA A 604 16.08 26.56 15.89
CA ALA A 604 17.40 26.02 16.18
C ALA A 604 17.30 24.71 17.00
N VAL A 605 16.57 24.74 18.11
CA VAL A 605 16.39 23.58 19.00
C VAL A 605 15.65 22.45 18.28
N LEU A 606 14.61 22.79 17.51
CA LEU A 606 13.87 21.83 16.69
C LEU A 606 14.82 21.11 15.71
N LYS A 607 15.57 21.87 14.90
CA LYS A 607 16.50 21.31 13.91
C LYS A 607 17.56 20.44 14.56
N ASP A 608 18.21 20.94 15.61
CA ASP A 608 19.32 20.23 16.25
C ASP A 608 18.86 18.95 16.93
N PHE A 609 17.72 18.98 17.63
CA PHE A 609 17.13 17.80 18.25
C PHE A 609 16.83 16.73 17.20
N PHE A 610 16.04 17.04 16.16
CA PHE A 610 15.63 16.02 15.20
C PHE A 610 16.80 15.53 14.35
N TYR A 611 17.75 16.40 13.99
CA TYR A 611 18.94 16.01 13.23
C TYR A 611 19.83 15.03 14.01
N LYS A 612 20.15 15.35 15.27
CA LYS A 612 20.96 14.48 16.15
C LYS A 612 20.35 13.10 16.33
N ASN A 613 19.01 13.04 16.42
CA ASN A 613 18.25 11.84 16.69
C ASN A 613 17.79 11.11 15.41
N THR A 614 18.14 11.58 14.21
CA THR A 614 17.77 10.90 12.95
C THR A 614 18.77 9.79 12.63
N ILE A 615 18.24 8.61 12.31
CA ILE A 615 19.00 7.41 11.93
C ILE A 615 18.54 6.83 10.60
N PHE A 616 19.46 6.17 9.89
CA PHE A 616 19.18 5.26 8.79
C PHE A 616 18.62 3.93 9.30
N ASP A 617 17.65 3.38 8.57
CA ASP A 617 17.12 2.04 8.78
C ASP A 617 17.22 1.20 7.50
N THR A 618 17.17 -0.12 7.62
CA THR A 618 17.20 -1.04 6.46
C THR A 618 15.82 -1.67 6.24
N PRO A 619 15.04 -1.16 5.26
CA PRO A 619 13.73 -1.72 4.97
C PRO A 619 13.79 -3.07 4.25
N SER A 620 12.63 -3.69 4.07
CA SER A 620 12.50 -4.92 3.29
C SER A 620 12.86 -4.67 1.81
N SER A 621 14.01 -5.20 1.39
CA SER A 621 14.46 -5.19 -0.02
C SER A 621 13.44 -5.75 -1.00
N SER A 622 12.68 -6.77 -0.62
CA SER A 622 11.66 -7.37 -1.49
C SER A 622 10.41 -6.50 -1.61
N ARG A 623 9.96 -5.87 -0.51
CA ARG A 623 8.78 -4.98 -0.51
C ARG A 623 9.05 -3.72 -1.33
N HIS A 624 10.24 -3.15 -1.21
CA HIS A 624 10.58 -1.85 -1.82
C HIS A 624 11.50 -1.96 -3.05
N ARG A 625 11.79 -3.19 -3.53
CA ARG A 625 12.48 -3.51 -4.78
C ARG A 625 13.86 -2.84 -4.93
N PHE A 626 14.75 -3.10 -3.98
CA PHE A 626 16.12 -2.57 -4.03
C PHE A 626 17.15 -3.62 -3.57
N GLY A 627 18.44 -3.35 -3.79
CA GLY A 627 19.53 -4.21 -3.33
C GLY A 627 19.94 -5.32 -4.31
N LEU A 628 19.58 -5.21 -5.59
CA LEU A 628 20.03 -6.07 -6.69
C LEU A 628 20.72 -5.22 -7.77
N VAL A 629 21.69 -5.84 -8.45
CA VAL A 629 22.26 -5.28 -9.68
C VAL A 629 21.30 -5.56 -10.83
N TYR A 630 21.09 -4.56 -11.68
CA TYR A 630 20.30 -4.71 -12.89
C TYR A 630 20.94 -3.99 -14.08
N GLN A 631 20.47 -4.32 -15.29
CA GLN A 631 20.93 -3.72 -16.53
C GLN A 631 19.80 -2.90 -17.17
N GLU A 632 20.11 -1.69 -17.61
CA GLU A 632 19.26 -0.79 -18.40
C GLU A 632 20.14 -0.17 -19.51
N ASN A 633 19.72 -0.16 -20.77
CA ASN A 633 20.47 0.45 -21.88
C ASN A 633 21.96 0.05 -21.97
N ASN A 634 22.28 -1.24 -21.76
CA ASN A 634 23.66 -1.76 -21.71
C ASN A 634 24.55 -1.15 -20.61
N GLN A 635 23.95 -0.58 -19.57
CA GLN A 635 24.65 -0.09 -18.38
C GLN A 635 24.12 -0.83 -17.15
N PHE A 636 24.94 -0.94 -16.11
CA PHE A 636 24.58 -1.62 -14.88
C PHE A 636 24.27 -0.62 -13.78
N TYR A 637 23.31 -0.98 -12.93
CA TYR A 637 22.80 -0.11 -11.88
C TYR A 637 22.50 -0.90 -10.61
N PHE A 638 22.46 -0.20 -9.48
CA PHE A 638 22.09 -0.71 -8.17
C PHE A 638 21.15 0.28 -7.48
N LYS A 639 20.08 -0.22 -6.83
CA LYS A 639 19.15 0.60 -6.04
C LYS A 639 19.42 0.47 -4.56
N LEU A 640 19.46 1.59 -3.85
CA LEU A 640 19.37 1.66 -2.38
C LEU A 640 18.11 2.41 -1.96
N ASN A 641 17.47 2.01 -0.86
CA ASN A 641 16.28 2.69 -0.36
C ASN A 641 16.60 3.57 0.84
N LEU A 642 16.14 4.82 0.82
CA LEU A 642 16.21 5.72 1.95
C LEU A 642 15.03 5.47 2.89
N GLN A 643 15.36 5.04 4.12
CA GLN A 643 14.44 5.03 5.25
C GLN A 643 15.11 5.73 6.44
N LEU A 644 14.42 6.72 7.00
CA LEU A 644 14.90 7.48 8.14
C LEU A 644 13.92 7.36 9.31
N ARG A 645 14.46 7.14 10.51
CA ARG A 645 13.69 7.08 11.76
C ARG A 645 14.31 7.98 12.81
N LEU A 646 13.54 8.26 13.86
CA LEU A 646 14.08 8.89 15.06
C LEU A 646 14.47 7.82 16.07
N LYS A 647 15.67 7.94 16.61
CA LYS A 647 16.18 7.14 17.71
C LYS A 647 16.55 8.07 18.85
N LYS A 648 16.18 7.68 20.06
CA LYS A 648 16.56 8.35 21.30
C LYS A 648 18.07 8.41 21.48
#